data_AF-A0A8H8S8N4-F1
#
_entry.id   AF-A0A8H8S8N4-F1
#
_cell.length_a   1.000
_cell.length_b   1.000
_cell.length_c   1.000
_cell.angle_alpha   90.00
_cell.angle_beta   90.00
_cell.angle_gamma   90.00
#
_symmetry.space_group_name_H-M   'P 1'
#
loop_
_entity.id
_entity.type
_entity.pdbx_description
1 polymer ?
#
loop_
_entity_poly.entity_id
_entity_poly.type
_entity_poly.pdbx_seq_one_letter_code
_entity_poly.pdbx_strand_id
1 'polypeptide(L)'
;MITSSSSFVHSQLAIYHNAIKSLIFSAAQILLAMAVYYFFSLIAAKAKAFTGYLMFMEDIIQKSHFIISKGFSGSSILVLCFAILYSASSLYGTLLWGFDAPGYVMQAQNVSASTLESSLMETPAYIVNLDMNRNNLANLDQEMPHMIGANLYKAGSNYTLTQDIDRGNAEIVTPSRTQVGGRIWLDREGLSVSPDTAVTVSYITDQNGTMVAMDCPVQEVGVGVGEFWNCTVNNTFVDPLLRGIIGQPEIHWDDISDEAFDSRYLKPNRQRNIWASFGQGGGTAMMKQMFTITKGTRRHTFIETTFRTTMLTVPDVPFSSYELTDLLKRTWSTNVTEQQAPILTRLSNSILNAQNINKSFLFGTNDAHNETTTQVTWEYLTPEVGGEAVYSLLRITETNITVVRSENILAAPISFAPCNAAYANIAYGGVVTETDCALAKQGRPTQFFGQVDTSAVLILNGLGDGRSNLSAVALDEMIYEWASTNSERMNDLLLARGYIVSIDPSLVTVERSVLKPAISYLQLLLCLLALVLFGIAWLSLKLLTTSHWSSSLLLNILAPMNNRSGAPGYVYSVPDILLQETGAGKHVAVNNSLIRFDAGGSGGQLPPPPMMNYEQVPHQPKDAMTVHEGEAFLPQYMQPTSLPKP
;
A
#
# COMPACT_ATOMS: atom_id res chain seq x y z
N MET A 1 11.28 -10.60 24.11
CA MET A 1 10.91 -10.91 22.72
C MET A 1 11.86 -12.00 22.26
N ILE A 2 11.38 -13.22 22.03
CA ILE A 2 12.25 -14.36 21.66
C ILE A 2 12.52 -14.27 20.16
N THR A 3 13.69 -13.79 19.76
CA THR A 3 14.16 -13.83 18.38
C THR A 3 14.72 -15.22 18.09
N SER A 4 13.92 -16.08 17.47
CA SER A 4 14.32 -17.42 17.06
C SER A 4 14.26 -17.54 15.54
N SER A 5 15.32 -18.07 14.92
CA SER A 5 15.39 -18.36 13.48
C SER A 5 14.63 -19.62 13.08
N SER A 6 14.03 -20.34 14.04
CA SER A 6 13.29 -21.57 13.78
C SER A 6 11.87 -21.28 13.28
N SER A 7 11.54 -21.77 12.09
CA SER A 7 10.19 -21.73 11.50
C SER A 7 9.12 -22.38 12.38
N PHE A 8 9.52 -23.25 13.32
CA PHE A 8 8.63 -23.91 14.25
C PHE A 8 8.06 -22.99 15.33
N VAL A 9 8.86 -22.02 15.80
CA VAL A 9 8.48 -21.06 16.84
C VAL A 9 7.83 -19.82 16.23
N HIS A 10 8.23 -19.46 15.01
CA HIS A 10 7.74 -18.30 14.30
C HIS A 10 6.27 -18.47 13.88
N SER A 11 5.42 -17.48 14.14
CA SER A 11 4.04 -17.48 13.62
C SER A 11 4.06 -17.34 12.09
N GLN A 12 3.47 -18.30 11.38
CA GLN A 12 3.47 -18.36 9.90
C GLN A 12 2.08 -18.64 9.31
N LEU A 13 1.23 -19.37 10.04
CA LEU A 13 -0.10 -19.73 9.57
C LEU A 13 -1.08 -18.59 9.82
N ALA A 14 -1.53 -17.92 8.75
CA ALA A 14 -2.50 -16.84 8.85
C ALA A 14 -3.87 -17.34 9.35
N ILE A 15 -4.42 -16.66 10.35
CA ILE A 15 -5.76 -16.83 10.89
C ILE A 15 -6.52 -15.53 10.62
N TYR A 16 -7.75 -15.63 10.09
CA TYR A 16 -8.55 -14.47 9.70
C TYR A 16 -8.78 -13.45 10.84
N HIS A 17 -9.00 -13.92 12.07
CA HIS A 17 -9.27 -13.05 13.22
C HIS A 17 -8.60 -13.52 14.51
N ASN A 18 -8.16 -12.56 15.33
CA ASN A 18 -7.68 -12.78 16.70
C ASN A 18 -8.73 -13.49 17.58
N ALA A 19 -10.02 -13.30 17.30
CA ALA A 19 -11.10 -13.98 18.01
C ALA A 19 -11.02 -15.51 17.88
N ILE A 20 -10.72 -16.02 16.68
CA ILE A 20 -10.58 -17.46 16.42
C ILE A 20 -9.37 -17.99 17.20
N LYS A 21 -8.25 -17.26 17.16
CA LYS A 21 -7.04 -17.59 17.92
C LYS A 21 -7.30 -17.64 19.43
N SER A 22 -8.04 -16.65 19.96
CA SER A 22 -8.45 -16.60 21.36
C SER A 22 -9.32 -17.81 21.75
N LEU A 23 -10.26 -18.20 20.89
CA LEU A 23 -11.13 -19.36 21.13
C LEU A 23 -10.31 -20.65 21.20
N ILE A 24 -9.39 -20.86 20.25
CA ILE A 24 -8.49 -22.03 20.23
C ILE A 24 -7.65 -22.10 21.51
N PHE A 25 -7.05 -20.99 21.93
CA PHE A 25 -6.21 -20.95 23.13
C PHE A 25 -7.03 -21.15 24.42
N SER A 26 -8.24 -20.60 24.47
CA SER A 26 -9.16 -20.81 25.58
C SER A 26 -9.61 -22.28 25.68
N ALA A 27 -9.91 -22.92 24.54
CA ALA A 27 -10.24 -24.34 24.51
C ALA A 27 -9.08 -25.20 24.99
N ALA A 28 -7.85 -24.93 24.53
CA ALA A 28 -6.66 -25.63 24.99
C ALA A 28 -6.40 -25.45 26.49
N GLN A 29 -6.62 -24.25 27.03
CA GLN A 29 -6.54 -23.96 28.46
C GLN A 29 -7.54 -24.78 29.27
N ILE A 30 -8.80 -24.82 28.86
CA ILE A 30 -9.85 -25.61 29.53
C ILE A 30 -9.49 -27.10 29.49
N LEU A 31 -9.06 -27.61 28.33
CA LEU A 31 -8.67 -29.00 28.17
C LEU A 31 -7.49 -29.37 29.07
N LEU A 32 -6.47 -28.53 29.16
CA LEU A 32 -5.33 -28.76 30.06
C LEU A 32 -5.75 -28.74 31.53
N ALA A 33 -6.59 -27.78 31.94
CA ALA A 33 -7.10 -27.71 33.31
C ALA A 33 -7.91 -28.96 33.69
N MET A 34 -8.74 -29.44 32.77
CA MET A 34 -9.48 -30.69 32.93
C MET A 34 -8.56 -31.91 32.97
N ALA A 35 -7.49 -31.93 32.16
CA ALA A 35 -6.48 -32.99 32.18
C ALA A 35 -5.79 -33.07 33.55
N VAL A 36 -5.36 -31.93 34.10
CA VAL A 36 -4.77 -31.82 35.45
C VAL A 36 -5.76 -32.32 36.49
N TYR A 37 -7.03 -31.89 36.42
CA TYR A 37 -8.08 -32.34 37.34
C TYR A 37 -8.25 -33.87 37.33
N TYR A 38 -8.39 -34.49 36.14
CA TYR A 38 -8.55 -35.94 36.04
C TYR A 38 -7.30 -36.72 36.44
N PHE A 39 -6.11 -36.21 36.11
CA PHE A 39 -4.85 -36.81 36.53
C PHE A 39 -4.70 -36.83 38.06
N PHE A 40 -4.97 -35.71 38.74
CA PHE A 40 -4.92 -35.65 40.20
C PHE A 40 -6.02 -36.48 40.87
N SER A 41 -7.20 -36.57 40.24
CA SER A 41 -8.28 -37.47 40.69
C SER A 41 -7.86 -38.94 40.65
N LEU A 42 -7.14 -39.35 39.59
CA LEU A 42 -6.57 -40.70 39.48
C LEU A 42 -5.52 -40.98 40.56
N ILE A 43 -4.63 -40.02 40.83
CA ILE A 43 -3.63 -40.13 41.91
C ILE A 43 -4.33 -40.26 43.27
N ALA A 44 -5.32 -39.41 43.54
CA ALA A 44 -6.08 -39.43 44.78
C ALA A 44 -6.79 -40.79 44.99
N ALA A 45 -7.34 -41.35 43.91
CA ALA A 45 -7.97 -42.67 43.92
C ALA A 45 -6.98 -43.78 44.28
N LYS A 46 -5.79 -43.79 43.67
CA LYS A 46 -4.72 -44.76 43.96
C LYS A 46 -4.18 -44.61 45.38
N ALA A 47 -4.06 -43.37 45.87
CA ALA A 47 -3.62 -43.06 47.22
C ALA A 47 -4.72 -43.25 48.29
N LYS A 48 -5.96 -43.59 47.88
CA LYS A 48 -7.16 -43.67 48.76
C LYS A 48 -7.41 -42.37 49.56
N ALA A 49 -7.01 -41.22 49.01
CA ALA A 49 -7.06 -39.92 49.66
C ALA A 49 -8.37 -39.16 49.38
N PHE A 50 -9.52 -39.75 49.73
CA PHE A 50 -10.84 -39.23 49.32
C PHE A 50 -11.12 -37.81 49.83
N THR A 51 -10.73 -37.49 51.06
CA THR A 51 -10.87 -36.13 51.61
C THR A 51 -10.06 -35.10 50.83
N GLY A 52 -8.87 -35.47 50.32
CA GLY A 52 -8.06 -34.60 49.47
C GLY A 52 -8.68 -34.39 48.09
N TYR A 53 -9.31 -35.42 47.54
CA TYR A 53 -10.07 -35.32 46.28
C TYR A 53 -11.25 -34.36 46.40
N LEU A 54 -12.04 -34.43 47.48
CA LEU A 54 -13.17 -33.51 47.68
C LEU A 54 -12.70 -32.04 47.71
N MET A 55 -11.54 -31.80 48.30
CA MET A 55 -10.92 -30.46 48.36
C MET A 55 -10.51 -29.91 46.98
N PHE A 56 -10.47 -30.71 45.91
CA PHE A 56 -10.18 -30.18 44.57
C PHE A 56 -11.29 -29.27 44.03
N MET A 57 -12.54 -29.52 44.43
CA MET A 57 -13.73 -28.77 44.02
C MET A 57 -13.91 -27.45 44.78
N GLU A 58 -13.26 -27.30 45.93
CA GLU A 58 -13.42 -26.13 46.78
C GLU A 58 -12.62 -24.92 46.28
N ASP A 59 -12.91 -23.75 46.82
CA ASP A 59 -12.17 -22.53 46.51
C ASP A 59 -10.73 -22.56 47.07
N ILE A 60 -9.90 -21.62 46.61
CA ILE A 60 -8.47 -21.54 46.99
C ILE A 60 -8.26 -21.25 48.47
N ILE A 61 -9.19 -20.54 49.13
CA ILE A 61 -9.11 -20.16 50.54
C ILE A 61 -9.36 -21.40 51.39
N GLN A 62 -10.39 -22.19 51.07
CA GLN A 62 -10.66 -23.46 51.72
C GLN A 62 -9.52 -24.48 51.53
N LYS A 63 -8.95 -24.60 50.33
CA LYS A 63 -7.76 -25.42 50.07
C LYS A 63 -6.59 -25.01 50.95
N SER A 64 -6.37 -23.70 51.12
CA SER A 64 -5.30 -23.15 51.96
C SER A 64 -5.50 -23.46 53.44
N HIS A 65 -6.72 -23.28 53.97
CA HIS A 65 -7.05 -23.68 55.34
C HIS A 65 -6.89 -25.18 55.58
N PHE A 66 -7.28 -26.02 54.62
CA PHE A 66 -7.09 -27.47 54.71
C PHE A 66 -5.60 -27.85 54.81
N ILE A 67 -4.74 -27.22 54.00
CA ILE A 67 -3.29 -27.46 54.03
C ILE A 67 -2.70 -27.04 55.38
N ILE A 68 -3.06 -25.86 55.89
CA ILE A 68 -2.56 -25.33 57.16
C ILE A 68 -3.02 -26.20 58.34
N SER A 69 -4.30 -26.60 58.36
CA SER A 69 -4.87 -27.37 59.46
C SER A 69 -4.37 -28.81 59.55
N LYS A 70 -4.10 -29.46 58.40
CA LYS A 70 -3.62 -30.86 58.35
C LYS A 70 -2.08 -31.00 58.33
N GLY A 71 -1.33 -29.91 58.20
CA GLY A 71 0.13 -29.94 58.03
C GLY A 71 0.57 -30.65 56.73
N PHE A 72 1.86 -31.02 56.61
CA PHE A 72 2.42 -31.76 55.45
C PHE A 72 2.03 -33.26 55.44
N SER A 73 0.73 -33.54 55.50
CA SER A 73 0.19 -34.89 55.28
C SER A 73 0.16 -35.25 53.79
N GLY A 74 0.14 -36.54 53.44
CA GLY A 74 0.07 -36.98 52.03
C GLY A 74 -1.12 -36.39 51.26
N SER A 75 -2.28 -36.24 51.91
CA SER A 75 -3.46 -35.60 51.32
C SER A 75 -3.30 -34.08 51.18
N SER A 76 -2.61 -33.43 52.11
CA SER A 76 -2.34 -31.98 52.04
C SER A 76 -1.35 -31.65 50.92
N ILE A 77 -0.30 -32.46 50.74
CA ILE A 77 0.68 -32.32 49.65
C ILE A 77 -0.02 -32.50 48.30
N LEU A 78 -0.91 -33.48 48.19
CA LEU A 78 -1.70 -33.72 46.99
C LEU A 78 -2.61 -32.52 46.64
N VAL A 79 -3.28 -31.92 47.63
CA VAL A 79 -4.10 -30.70 47.45
C VAL A 79 -3.24 -29.49 47.08
N LEU A 80 -2.06 -29.32 47.68
CA LEU A 80 -1.13 -28.25 47.36
C LEU A 80 -0.62 -28.36 45.91
N CYS A 81 -0.14 -29.55 45.51
CA CYS A 81 0.33 -29.80 44.15
C CYS A 81 -0.78 -29.59 43.11
N PHE A 82 -2.00 -30.06 43.41
CA PHE A 82 -3.16 -29.81 42.57
C PHE A 82 -3.45 -28.32 42.44
N ALA A 83 -3.49 -27.57 43.56
CA ALA A 83 -3.77 -26.14 43.53
C ALA A 83 -2.76 -25.38 42.65
N ILE A 84 -1.46 -25.68 42.78
CA ILE A 84 -0.41 -25.05 41.98
C ILE A 84 -0.57 -25.39 40.49
N LEU A 85 -0.67 -26.68 40.15
CA LEU A 85 -0.74 -27.12 38.75
C LEU A 85 -2.05 -26.73 38.07
N TYR A 86 -3.17 -26.75 38.79
CA TYR A 86 -4.46 -26.32 38.29
C TYR A 86 -4.46 -24.80 38.05
N SER A 87 -3.95 -24.00 38.97
CA SER A 87 -3.77 -22.55 38.76
C SER A 87 -2.82 -22.26 37.60
N ALA A 88 -1.69 -22.97 37.48
CA ALA A 88 -0.77 -22.82 36.36
C ALA A 88 -1.43 -23.20 35.01
N SER A 89 -2.24 -24.27 34.99
CA SER A 89 -2.98 -24.68 33.79
C SER A 89 -4.03 -23.64 33.38
N SER A 90 -4.60 -22.90 34.33
CA SER A 90 -5.52 -21.79 34.03
C SER A 90 -4.83 -20.57 33.42
N LEU A 91 -3.49 -20.48 33.48
CA LEU A 91 -2.68 -19.46 32.81
C LEU A 91 -2.16 -19.92 31.44
N TYR A 92 -2.48 -21.15 31.02
CA TYR A 92 -1.94 -21.74 29.80
C TYR A 92 -2.32 -20.97 28.53
N GLY A 93 -3.55 -20.47 28.43
CA GLY A 93 -3.97 -19.64 27.31
C GLY A 93 -3.13 -18.36 27.20
N THR A 94 -2.82 -17.72 28.34
CA THR A 94 -1.94 -16.56 28.41
C THR A 94 -0.50 -16.90 28.00
N LEU A 95 0.01 -18.08 28.36
CA LEU A 95 1.33 -18.54 27.92
C LEU A 95 1.38 -18.76 26.40
N LEU A 96 0.31 -19.31 25.79
CA LEU A 96 0.22 -19.45 24.33
C LEU A 96 0.26 -18.09 23.62
N TRP A 97 -0.40 -17.07 24.19
CA TRP A 97 -0.25 -15.68 23.74
C TRP A 97 1.16 -15.13 23.98
N GLY A 98 1.83 -15.51 25.06
CA GLY A 98 3.21 -15.11 25.36
C GLY A 98 4.24 -15.66 24.38
N PHE A 99 3.95 -16.80 23.73
CA PHE A 99 4.76 -17.38 22.66
C PHE A 99 4.48 -16.80 21.27
N ASP A 100 3.69 -15.72 21.19
CA ASP A 100 3.30 -15.13 19.93
C ASP A 100 4.36 -14.18 19.38
N ALA A 101 5.19 -14.67 18.45
CA ALA A 101 6.22 -13.88 17.80
C ALA A 101 6.32 -14.25 16.32
N PRO A 102 6.07 -13.33 15.37
CA PRO A 102 5.63 -11.92 15.48
C PRO A 102 4.11 -11.75 15.65
N GLY A 103 3.34 -12.84 15.75
CA GLY A 103 1.88 -12.82 15.96
C GLY A 103 1.03 -12.34 14.79
N TYR A 104 1.64 -11.68 13.81
CA TYR A 104 1.03 -11.25 12.57
C TYR A 104 1.95 -11.56 11.39
N VAL A 105 1.35 -11.83 10.23
CA VAL A 105 2.04 -11.93 8.94
C VAL A 105 1.47 -10.91 7.98
N MET A 106 2.34 -10.28 7.20
CA MET A 106 1.91 -9.47 6.07
C MET A 106 1.47 -10.41 4.96
N GLN A 107 0.24 -10.23 4.48
CA GLN A 107 -0.24 -10.89 3.28
C GLN A 107 -0.51 -9.84 2.21
N ALA A 108 0.20 -9.97 1.09
CA ALA A 108 -0.05 -9.21 -0.12
C ALA A 108 -1.34 -9.71 -0.80
N GLN A 109 -2.16 -8.77 -1.25
CA GLN A 109 -3.34 -9.06 -2.06
C GLN A 109 -3.48 -7.98 -3.14
N ASN A 110 -3.68 -8.42 -4.38
CA ASN A 110 -4.00 -7.54 -5.50
C ASN A 110 -5.46 -7.08 -5.39
N VAL A 111 -5.66 -5.77 -5.38
CA VAL A 111 -6.98 -5.12 -5.29
C VAL A 111 -7.03 -3.95 -6.27
N SER A 112 -8.22 -3.60 -6.76
CA SER A 112 -8.38 -2.37 -7.55
C SER A 112 -8.08 -1.14 -6.68
N ALA A 113 -7.42 -0.13 -7.25
CA ALA A 113 -7.04 1.09 -6.54
C ALA A 113 -8.26 1.89 -6.05
N SER A 114 -9.40 1.75 -6.73
CA SER A 114 -10.71 2.28 -6.30
C SER A 114 -11.11 1.83 -4.89
N THR A 115 -10.71 0.64 -4.45
CA THR A 115 -10.99 0.15 -3.08
C THR A 115 -10.27 0.97 -1.99
N LEU A 116 -9.24 1.73 -2.36
CA LEU A 116 -8.44 2.56 -1.47
C LEU A 116 -8.76 4.06 -1.62
N GLU A 117 -9.78 4.44 -2.39
CA GLU A 117 -10.12 5.85 -2.69
C GLU A 117 -10.31 6.70 -1.42
N SER A 118 -10.97 6.15 -0.39
CA SER A 118 -11.14 6.81 0.92
C SER A 118 -9.82 7.18 1.62
N SER A 119 -8.75 6.45 1.29
CA SER A 119 -7.41 6.62 1.83
C SER A 119 -6.52 7.48 0.94
N LEU A 120 -6.98 7.89 -0.24
CA LEU A 120 -6.23 8.79 -1.13
C LEU A 120 -6.03 10.14 -0.44
N MET A 121 -4.87 10.75 -0.66
CA MET A 121 -4.61 12.13 -0.21
C MET A 121 -5.47 13.10 -1.02
N GLU A 122 -5.92 14.19 -0.38
CA GLU A 122 -6.67 15.25 -1.07
C GLU A 122 -5.81 16.00 -2.09
N THR A 123 -4.51 16.14 -1.80
CA THR A 123 -3.51 16.72 -2.69
C THR A 123 -2.31 15.78 -2.77
N PRO A 124 -2.40 14.69 -3.55
CA PRO A 124 -1.28 13.79 -3.73
C PRO A 124 -0.13 14.54 -4.42
N ALA A 125 1.11 14.20 -4.07
CA ALA A 125 2.24 14.74 -4.82
C ALA A 125 2.13 14.26 -6.27
N TYR A 126 2.29 15.11 -7.28
CA TYR A 126 2.28 14.65 -8.67
C TYR A 126 3.70 14.38 -9.19
N ILE A 127 4.74 14.85 -8.49
CA ILE A 127 6.14 14.69 -8.89
C ILE A 127 6.86 13.69 -7.99
N VAL A 128 7.59 12.78 -8.61
CA VAL A 128 8.49 11.83 -7.97
C VAL A 128 9.89 12.01 -8.56
N ASN A 129 10.91 11.97 -7.70
CA ASN A 129 12.31 12.01 -8.12
C ASN A 129 12.98 10.68 -7.79
N LEU A 130 13.69 10.11 -8.77
CA LEU A 130 14.51 8.91 -8.61
C LEU A 130 15.98 9.30 -8.76
N ASP A 131 16.70 9.20 -7.64
CA ASP A 131 18.14 9.44 -7.61
C ASP A 131 18.89 8.17 -8.00
N MET A 132 19.52 8.22 -9.17
CA MET A 132 20.20 7.10 -9.78
C MET A 132 21.61 6.99 -9.24
N ASN A 133 21.97 5.80 -8.74
CA ASN A 133 23.33 5.50 -8.31
C ASN A 133 23.74 4.13 -8.85
N ARG A 134 24.89 4.11 -9.55
CA ARG A 134 25.50 2.91 -10.12
C ARG A 134 25.56 1.73 -9.13
N ASN A 135 25.85 1.99 -7.86
CA ASN A 135 26.00 0.95 -6.85
C ASN A 135 24.67 0.40 -6.30
N ASN A 136 23.53 1.03 -6.62
CA ASN A 136 22.23 0.74 -6.02
C ASN A 136 21.15 0.34 -7.04
N LEU A 137 21.50 0.14 -8.32
CA LEU A 137 20.54 -0.16 -9.39
C LEU A 137 19.70 -1.42 -9.12
N ALA A 138 20.28 -2.43 -8.47
CA ALA A 138 19.55 -3.66 -8.12
C ALA A 138 18.47 -3.44 -7.05
N ASN A 139 18.72 -2.58 -6.06
CA ASN A 139 17.70 -2.24 -5.06
C ASN A 139 16.66 -1.31 -5.67
N LEU A 140 17.09 -0.39 -6.54
CA LEU A 140 16.20 0.51 -7.27
C LEU A 140 15.15 -0.28 -8.08
N ASP A 141 15.55 -1.40 -8.68
CA ASP A 141 14.66 -2.30 -9.41
C ASP A 141 13.52 -2.86 -8.54
N GLN A 142 13.77 -3.14 -7.26
CA GLN A 142 12.75 -3.64 -6.33
C GLN A 142 11.90 -2.51 -5.73
N GLU A 143 12.54 -1.38 -5.42
CA GLU A 143 11.90 -0.24 -4.73
C GLU A 143 11.14 0.69 -5.68
N MET A 144 11.36 0.61 -7.00
CA MET A 144 10.74 1.50 -8.00
C MET A 144 9.22 1.63 -7.85
N PRO A 145 8.43 0.55 -7.67
CA PRO A 145 6.98 0.68 -7.51
C PRO A 145 6.58 1.39 -6.19
N HIS A 146 7.39 1.27 -5.14
CA HIS A 146 7.17 1.98 -3.88
C HIS A 146 7.52 3.46 -4.01
N MET A 147 8.64 3.79 -4.67
CA MET A 147 9.07 5.18 -4.89
C MET A 147 8.12 5.93 -5.82
N ILE A 148 7.77 5.34 -6.97
CA ILE A 148 6.77 5.91 -7.90
C ILE A 148 5.38 5.90 -7.28
N GLY A 149 5.11 5.04 -6.30
CA GLY A 149 3.86 5.03 -5.53
C GLY A 149 3.79 6.06 -4.41
N ALA A 150 4.93 6.60 -3.95
CA ALA A 150 4.98 7.38 -2.72
C ALA A 150 4.03 8.60 -2.72
N ASN A 151 3.49 8.95 -1.54
CA ASN A 151 2.63 10.13 -1.32
C ASN A 151 1.32 10.17 -2.14
N LEU A 152 0.77 9.01 -2.55
CA LEU A 152 -0.59 8.93 -3.12
C LEU A 152 -1.66 8.79 -2.03
N TYR A 153 -1.41 7.94 -1.04
CA TYR A 153 -2.37 7.62 0.03
C TYR A 153 -1.88 8.10 1.40
N LYS A 154 -2.83 8.30 2.32
CA LYS A 154 -2.61 8.65 3.72
C LYS A 154 -1.75 7.60 4.42
N ALA A 155 -0.94 8.05 5.38
CA ALA A 155 -0.09 7.18 6.20
C ALA A 155 -0.88 6.04 6.85
N GLY A 156 -0.31 4.84 6.88
CA GLY A 156 -0.95 3.62 7.38
C GLY A 156 -1.59 2.75 6.28
N SER A 157 -1.66 3.24 5.04
CA SER A 157 -2.03 2.43 3.87
C SER A 157 -0.78 1.72 3.36
N ASN A 158 -0.63 0.42 3.63
CA ASN A 158 0.44 -0.38 3.05
C ASN A 158 0.03 -0.85 1.65
N TYR A 159 0.52 -0.17 0.62
CA TYR A 159 0.31 -0.55 -0.77
C TYR A 159 1.60 -0.41 -1.58
N THR A 160 1.61 -1.11 -2.71
CA THR A 160 2.63 -1.03 -3.74
C THR A 160 1.92 -0.82 -5.06
N LEU A 161 2.40 0.13 -5.88
CA LEU A 161 1.88 0.24 -7.25
C LEU A 161 2.25 -1.01 -8.03
N THR A 162 1.37 -1.41 -8.96
CA THR A 162 1.68 -2.47 -9.91
C THR A 162 1.68 -1.91 -11.32
N GLN A 163 2.20 -2.70 -12.26
CA GLN A 163 2.18 -2.38 -13.69
C GLN A 163 0.87 -2.83 -14.37
N ASP A 164 -0.05 -3.43 -13.60
CA ASP A 164 -1.32 -3.93 -14.12
C ASP A 164 -2.32 -2.78 -14.24
N ILE A 165 -2.38 -2.20 -15.44
CA ILE A 165 -3.22 -1.07 -15.81
C ILE A 165 -4.00 -1.34 -17.09
N ASP A 166 -5.25 -0.87 -17.14
CA ASP A 166 -6.01 -0.81 -18.39
C ASP A 166 -5.62 0.43 -19.21
N ARG A 167 -4.61 0.28 -20.07
CA ARG A 167 -4.13 1.36 -20.96
C ARG A 167 -5.23 1.91 -21.89
N GLY A 168 -6.32 1.17 -22.14
CA GLY A 168 -7.34 1.56 -23.10
C GLY A 168 -6.83 1.60 -24.54
N ASN A 169 -7.50 2.37 -25.40
CA ASN A 169 -7.13 2.54 -26.80
C ASN A 169 -6.83 4.01 -27.09
N ALA A 170 -5.75 4.26 -27.82
CA ALA A 170 -5.49 5.54 -28.43
C ALA A 170 -6.37 5.75 -29.66
N GLU A 171 -6.76 6.99 -29.90
CA GLU A 171 -7.45 7.40 -31.12
C GLU A 171 -6.76 8.64 -31.67
N ILE A 172 -6.33 8.54 -32.92
CA ILE A 172 -5.72 9.60 -33.71
C ILE A 172 -6.57 9.85 -34.96
N VAL A 173 -6.40 11.03 -35.55
CA VAL A 173 -7.03 11.38 -36.83
C VAL A 173 -5.98 11.76 -37.87
N THR A 174 -6.40 11.88 -39.13
CA THR A 174 -5.52 12.35 -40.19
C THR A 174 -5.18 13.84 -40.01
N PRO A 175 -3.98 14.29 -40.41
CA PRO A 175 -3.60 15.71 -40.36
C PRO A 175 -4.63 16.62 -41.01
N SER A 176 -5.05 17.70 -40.31
CA SER A 176 -5.91 18.75 -40.89
C SER A 176 -5.09 19.77 -41.70
N ARG A 177 -3.81 19.93 -41.37
CA ARG A 177 -2.87 20.84 -42.04
C ARG A 177 -1.61 20.12 -42.49
N THR A 178 -0.98 20.68 -43.52
CA THR A 178 0.33 20.29 -44.02
C THR A 178 1.36 21.35 -43.65
N GLN A 179 2.66 21.00 -43.61
CA GLN A 179 3.77 21.94 -43.36
C GLN A 179 3.86 22.48 -41.93
N VAL A 180 3.64 21.61 -40.94
CA VAL A 180 3.55 22.00 -39.52
C VAL A 180 4.35 21.10 -38.57
N GLY A 181 5.28 20.30 -39.11
CA GLY A 181 6.09 19.34 -38.36
C GLY A 181 5.37 18.07 -37.92
N GLY A 182 6.11 17.22 -37.18
CA GLY A 182 5.58 15.98 -36.62
C GLY A 182 4.63 16.25 -35.44
N ARG A 183 3.34 15.94 -35.63
CA ARG A 183 2.30 16.14 -34.61
C ARG A 183 1.41 14.90 -34.47
N ILE A 184 0.89 14.70 -33.26
CA ILE A 184 -0.22 13.77 -33.01
C ILE A 184 -1.53 14.54 -33.18
N TRP A 185 -2.32 14.17 -34.20
CA TRP A 185 -3.60 14.80 -34.50
C TRP A 185 -4.74 14.09 -33.77
N LEU A 186 -5.57 14.86 -33.06
CA LEU A 186 -6.58 14.34 -32.14
C LEU A 186 -8.02 14.61 -32.60
N ASP A 187 -8.24 15.70 -33.33
CA ASP A 187 -9.53 16.02 -33.93
C ASP A 187 -9.41 16.65 -35.34
N ARG A 188 -10.56 16.80 -36.00
CA ARG A 188 -10.64 17.37 -37.36
C ARG A 188 -10.65 18.91 -37.39
N GLU A 189 -10.65 19.56 -36.22
CA GLU A 189 -10.64 21.01 -36.07
C GLU A 189 -9.24 21.58 -35.88
N GLY A 190 -8.23 20.70 -35.74
CA GLY A 190 -6.82 21.06 -35.60
C GLY A 190 -6.23 20.80 -34.22
N LEU A 191 -6.97 20.16 -33.30
CA LEU A 191 -6.42 19.77 -32.01
C LEU A 191 -5.27 18.79 -32.23
N SER A 192 -4.06 19.19 -31.86
CA SER A 192 -2.86 18.38 -32.01
C SER A 192 -1.82 18.68 -30.93
N VAL A 193 -0.92 17.72 -30.72
CA VAL A 193 0.21 17.85 -29.79
C VAL A 193 1.49 17.64 -30.55
N SER A 194 2.47 18.50 -30.32
CA SER A 194 3.81 18.38 -30.88
C SER A 194 4.88 18.49 -29.78
N PRO A 195 6.11 18.02 -30.05
CA PRO A 195 7.26 18.28 -29.19
C PRO A 195 7.59 19.78 -29.13
N ASP A 196 8.53 20.16 -28.28
CA ASP A 196 8.91 21.56 -28.10
C ASP A 196 9.53 22.15 -29.38
N THR A 197 8.74 22.88 -30.17
CA THR A 197 9.24 23.50 -31.41
C THR A 197 10.12 24.73 -31.15
N ALA A 198 10.04 25.33 -29.96
CA ALA A 198 10.79 26.54 -29.63
C ALA A 198 12.30 26.29 -29.51
N VAL A 199 12.73 25.04 -29.29
CA VAL A 199 14.16 24.67 -29.30
C VAL A 199 14.84 24.90 -30.66
N THR A 200 14.05 25.05 -31.74
CA THR A 200 14.57 25.19 -33.10
C THR A 200 14.77 26.64 -33.53
N VAL A 201 14.28 27.61 -32.75
CA VAL A 201 14.25 29.03 -33.14
C VAL A 201 14.91 29.89 -32.07
N SER A 202 15.80 30.79 -32.51
CA SER A 202 16.42 31.80 -31.66
C SER A 202 16.34 33.17 -32.33
N TYR A 203 16.19 34.21 -31.51
CA TYR A 203 16.17 35.60 -31.96
C TYR A 203 17.13 36.44 -31.12
N ILE A 204 17.79 37.40 -31.76
CA ILE A 204 18.58 38.44 -31.10
C ILE A 204 18.06 39.81 -31.50
N THR A 205 18.29 40.81 -30.65
CA THR A 205 18.05 42.20 -31.01
C THR A 205 19.34 42.78 -31.61
N ASP A 206 19.24 43.33 -32.82
CA ASP A 206 20.37 44.03 -33.45
C ASP A 206 20.66 45.38 -32.78
N GLN A 207 21.73 46.05 -33.23
CA GLN A 207 22.12 47.37 -32.72
C GLN A 207 21.08 48.47 -32.97
N ASN A 208 20.13 48.25 -33.88
CA ASN A 208 19.06 49.17 -34.23
C ASN A 208 17.75 48.86 -33.47
N GLY A 209 17.75 47.87 -32.57
CA GLY A 209 16.55 47.46 -31.83
C GLY A 209 15.63 46.50 -32.60
N THR A 210 16.05 45.99 -33.76
CA THR A 210 15.27 45.08 -34.60
C THR A 210 15.52 43.63 -34.17
N MET A 211 14.46 42.82 -34.13
CA MET A 211 14.58 41.38 -33.89
C MET A 211 15.09 40.69 -35.15
N VAL A 212 16.23 40.00 -35.06
CA VAL A 212 16.84 39.20 -36.11
C VAL A 212 16.74 37.74 -35.72
N ALA A 213 16.19 36.92 -36.62
CA ALA A 213 16.10 35.48 -36.44
C ALA A 213 17.42 34.79 -36.76
N MET A 214 17.68 33.68 -36.05
CA MET A 214 18.76 32.76 -36.37
C MET A 214 18.54 32.13 -37.75
N ASP A 215 19.58 32.09 -38.58
CA ASP A 215 19.53 31.44 -39.90
C ASP A 215 19.68 29.92 -39.75
N CYS A 216 18.57 29.26 -39.47
CA CYS A 216 18.47 27.80 -39.36
C CYS A 216 17.13 27.32 -39.95
N PRO A 217 17.00 27.27 -41.28
CA PRO A 217 15.74 26.89 -41.90
C PRO A 217 15.41 25.41 -41.62
N VAL A 218 14.17 25.18 -41.23
CA VAL A 218 13.60 23.84 -41.08
C VAL A 218 13.24 23.29 -42.47
N GLN A 219 13.57 22.03 -42.72
CA GLN A 219 13.30 21.31 -43.96
C GLN A 219 12.32 20.18 -43.69
N GLU A 220 11.30 20.03 -44.53
CA GLU A 220 10.32 18.96 -44.39
C GLU A 220 10.81 17.61 -44.91
N VAL A 221 10.46 16.54 -44.21
CA VAL A 221 10.61 15.15 -44.63
C VAL A 221 9.23 14.55 -44.82
N GLY A 222 8.67 14.69 -46.03
CA GLY A 222 7.32 14.20 -46.33
C GLY A 222 6.21 15.10 -45.77
N VAL A 223 4.99 14.92 -46.27
CA VAL A 223 3.85 15.79 -45.96
C VAL A 223 3.29 15.47 -44.57
N GLY A 224 3.53 16.36 -43.59
CA GLY A 224 3.00 16.21 -42.23
C GLY A 224 3.58 15.02 -41.45
N VAL A 225 4.76 14.54 -41.88
CA VAL A 225 5.46 13.40 -41.29
C VAL A 225 6.54 13.91 -40.36
N GLY A 226 7.48 14.71 -40.89
CA GLY A 226 8.54 15.26 -40.05
C GLY A 226 9.26 16.46 -40.65
N GLU A 227 10.15 17.00 -39.84
CA GLU A 227 10.98 18.15 -40.10
C GLU A 227 12.41 17.86 -39.63
N PHE A 228 13.40 18.47 -40.27
CA PHE A 228 14.78 18.43 -39.81
C PHE A 228 15.47 19.76 -40.08
N TRP A 229 16.50 20.05 -39.29
CA TRP A 229 17.34 21.22 -39.46
C TRP A 229 18.79 20.84 -39.27
N ASN A 230 19.66 21.53 -40.00
CA ASN A 230 21.10 21.32 -39.96
C ASN A 230 21.76 22.64 -40.31
N CYS A 231 22.27 23.34 -39.30
CA CYS A 231 22.79 24.69 -39.48
C CYS A 231 24.01 24.94 -38.58
N THR A 232 24.89 25.80 -39.09
CA THR A 232 25.99 26.35 -38.31
C THR A 232 25.68 27.81 -38.04
N VAL A 233 25.59 28.18 -36.77
CA VAL A 233 25.03 29.46 -36.32
C VAL A 233 26.08 30.28 -35.58
N ASN A 234 25.88 31.59 -35.57
CA ASN A 234 26.73 32.48 -34.80
C ASN A 234 26.48 32.30 -33.29
N ASN A 235 27.54 32.34 -32.50
CA ASN A 235 27.52 32.13 -31.05
C ASN A 235 26.65 33.16 -30.31
N THR A 236 26.42 34.33 -30.91
CA THR A 236 25.52 35.36 -30.39
C THR A 236 24.07 34.88 -30.21
N PHE A 237 23.64 33.84 -30.95
CA PHE A 237 22.28 33.28 -30.86
C PHE A 237 22.12 32.20 -29.77
N VAL A 238 23.20 31.85 -29.06
CA VAL A 238 23.24 30.69 -28.15
C VAL A 238 22.59 30.96 -26.79
N ASP A 239 22.75 32.15 -26.22
CA ASP A 239 22.20 32.47 -24.88
C ASP A 239 20.68 32.25 -24.80
N PRO A 240 19.85 32.68 -25.78
CA PRO A 240 18.43 32.34 -25.80
C PRO A 240 18.15 30.83 -25.82
N LEU A 241 18.91 30.05 -26.61
CA LEU A 241 18.75 28.59 -26.72
C LEU A 241 19.11 27.85 -25.42
N LEU A 242 20.05 28.39 -24.65
CA LEU A 242 20.43 27.85 -23.33
C LEU A 242 19.39 28.16 -22.25
N ARG A 243 18.61 29.25 -22.40
CA ARG A 243 17.54 29.62 -21.46
C ARG A 243 16.23 28.88 -21.73
N GLY A 244 16.07 28.25 -22.89
CA GLY A 244 14.94 27.37 -23.19
C GLY A 244 14.88 26.19 -22.22
N ILE A 245 13.70 25.89 -21.69
CA ILE A 245 13.46 24.66 -20.92
C ILE A 245 13.07 23.59 -21.94
N ILE A 246 13.80 22.49 -22.00
CA ILE A 246 13.48 21.36 -22.89
C ILE A 246 12.38 20.48 -22.27
N GLY A 247 11.58 19.82 -23.11
CA GLY A 247 10.50 18.92 -22.66
C GLY A 247 9.24 19.71 -22.30
N GLN A 248 8.82 20.56 -23.23
CA GLN A 248 7.58 21.33 -23.14
C GLN A 248 6.71 20.96 -24.34
N PRO A 249 5.82 19.96 -24.22
CA PRO A 249 4.85 19.66 -25.26
C PRO A 249 4.08 20.89 -25.66
N GLU A 250 3.91 21.10 -26.96
CA GLU A 250 3.13 22.19 -27.51
C GLU A 250 1.74 21.68 -27.90
N ILE A 251 0.71 22.37 -27.41
CA ILE A 251 -0.69 22.05 -27.59
C ILE A 251 -1.27 23.06 -28.56
N HIS A 252 -1.76 22.56 -29.69
CA HIS A 252 -2.45 23.33 -30.71
C HIS A 252 -3.93 23.02 -30.56
N TRP A 253 -4.76 24.02 -30.22
CA TRP A 253 -6.17 23.78 -29.85
C TRP A 253 -7.12 23.67 -31.05
N ASP A 254 -6.83 24.41 -32.11
CA ASP A 254 -7.51 24.39 -33.39
C ASP A 254 -6.64 25.04 -34.48
N ASP A 255 -6.99 24.81 -35.75
CA ASP A 255 -6.24 25.31 -36.90
C ASP A 255 -6.18 26.85 -36.96
N ILE A 256 -7.26 27.52 -36.53
CA ILE A 256 -7.41 28.98 -36.60
C ILE A 256 -6.46 29.67 -35.60
N SER A 257 -6.43 29.18 -34.37
CA SER A 257 -5.57 29.67 -33.29
C SER A 257 -4.10 29.34 -33.58
N ASP A 258 -3.82 28.18 -34.15
CA ASP A 258 -2.47 27.75 -34.54
C ASP A 258 -1.89 28.63 -35.67
N GLU A 259 -2.67 28.93 -36.72
CA GLU A 259 -2.28 29.89 -37.77
C GLU A 259 -2.02 31.30 -37.23
N ALA A 260 -2.65 31.63 -36.12
CA ALA A 260 -2.45 32.88 -35.41
C ALA A 260 -1.27 32.83 -34.41
N PHE A 261 -0.49 31.74 -34.38
CA PHE A 261 0.59 31.50 -33.41
C PHE A 261 0.10 31.63 -31.95
N ASP A 262 -1.02 30.96 -31.64
CA ASP A 262 -1.63 30.89 -30.29
C ASP A 262 -1.66 29.46 -29.74
N SER A 263 -0.57 28.73 -29.96
CA SER A 263 -0.31 27.42 -29.35
C SER A 263 0.17 27.57 -27.90
N ARG A 264 0.00 26.51 -27.11
CA ARG A 264 0.28 26.49 -25.67
C ARG A 264 1.27 25.42 -25.28
N TYR A 265 2.39 25.85 -24.72
CA TYR A 265 3.35 24.94 -24.12
C TYR A 265 2.90 24.48 -22.75
N LEU A 266 3.02 23.18 -22.49
CA LEU A 266 2.90 22.60 -21.17
C LEU A 266 4.15 22.91 -20.36
N LYS A 267 4.16 24.07 -19.70
CA LYS A 267 5.34 24.57 -18.98
C LYS A 267 5.40 23.97 -17.57
N PRO A 268 6.56 23.41 -17.15
CA PRO A 268 6.76 23.02 -15.77
C PRO A 268 6.75 24.28 -14.88
N ASN A 269 5.82 24.34 -13.93
CA ASN A 269 5.77 25.44 -12.98
C ASN A 269 7.02 25.45 -12.10
N ARG A 270 7.82 26.52 -12.15
CA ARG A 270 9.10 26.62 -11.42
C ARG A 270 8.98 26.43 -9.90
N GLN A 271 7.83 26.76 -9.30
CA GLN A 271 7.63 26.61 -7.86
C GLN A 271 7.33 25.16 -7.45
N ARG A 272 6.87 24.33 -8.39
CA ARG A 272 6.35 22.98 -8.10
C ARG A 272 7.14 21.88 -8.78
N ASN A 273 7.61 22.14 -10.00
CA ASN A 273 8.31 21.19 -10.85
C ASN A 273 9.79 21.53 -10.99
N ILE A 274 10.63 20.69 -10.37
CA ILE A 274 12.09 20.81 -10.40
C ILE A 274 12.66 20.70 -11.83
N TRP A 275 11.92 20.11 -12.77
CA TRP A 275 12.28 20.08 -14.19
C TRP A 275 12.42 21.47 -14.79
N ALA A 276 11.72 22.48 -14.28
CA ALA A 276 11.91 23.86 -14.73
C ALA A 276 13.37 24.35 -14.55
N SER A 277 14.09 23.82 -13.55
CA SER A 277 15.51 24.12 -13.33
C SER A 277 16.40 23.08 -14.02
N PHE A 278 16.07 21.80 -13.92
CA PHE A 278 16.85 20.76 -14.58
C PHE A 278 16.84 20.95 -16.09
N GLY A 279 15.69 21.12 -16.74
CA GLY A 279 15.53 21.29 -18.19
C GLY A 279 16.25 22.50 -18.80
N GLN A 280 16.65 23.51 -18.00
CA GLN A 280 17.54 24.61 -18.41
C GLN A 280 19.02 24.39 -18.08
N GLY A 281 19.32 23.67 -16.98
CA GLY A 281 20.67 23.51 -16.45
C GLY A 281 21.63 22.69 -17.33
N GLY A 282 22.89 22.56 -16.93
CA GLY A 282 23.92 21.76 -17.64
C GLY A 282 24.12 20.36 -17.07
N GLY A 283 23.04 19.63 -16.76
CA GLY A 283 23.12 18.28 -16.15
C GLY A 283 22.46 17.20 -17.01
N THR A 284 22.95 15.96 -16.93
CA THR A 284 22.31 14.81 -17.57
C THR A 284 21.14 14.32 -16.71
N ALA A 285 19.94 14.34 -17.28
CA ALA A 285 18.70 14.00 -16.57
C ALA A 285 17.63 13.47 -17.56
N MET A 286 16.64 12.77 -17.03
CA MET A 286 15.48 12.33 -17.79
C MET A 286 14.21 12.71 -17.03
N MET A 287 13.18 13.12 -17.76
CA MET A 287 11.85 13.36 -17.24
C MET A 287 10.87 12.45 -17.99
N LYS A 288 9.93 11.88 -17.26
CA LYS A 288 8.74 11.26 -17.82
C LYS A 288 7.54 11.98 -17.24
N GLN A 289 6.57 12.34 -18.06
CA GLN A 289 5.33 12.92 -17.55
C GLN A 289 4.12 12.30 -18.22
N MET A 290 3.11 11.98 -17.41
CA MET A 290 1.77 11.72 -17.88
C MET A 290 0.97 13.01 -17.79
N PHE A 291 0.37 13.41 -18.90
CA PHE A 291 -0.56 14.53 -18.94
C PHE A 291 -1.82 14.17 -19.72
N THR A 292 -2.89 14.89 -19.47
CA THR A 292 -4.14 14.75 -20.22
C THR A 292 -4.55 16.08 -20.83
N ILE A 293 -5.17 16.01 -22.01
CA ILE A 293 -5.76 17.15 -22.70
C ILE A 293 -7.24 16.83 -22.91
N THR A 294 -8.09 17.76 -22.49
CA THR A 294 -9.55 17.62 -22.62
C THR A 294 -10.10 18.80 -23.40
N LYS A 295 -10.76 18.53 -24.54
CA LYS A 295 -11.50 19.49 -25.36
C LYS A 295 -12.94 19.01 -25.50
N GLY A 296 -13.90 19.83 -25.10
CA GLY A 296 -15.30 19.39 -25.00
C GLY A 296 -15.43 18.18 -24.07
N THR A 297 -16.07 17.11 -24.55
CA THR A 297 -16.21 15.84 -23.79
C THR A 297 -15.13 14.81 -24.12
N ARG A 298 -14.16 15.14 -24.96
CA ARG A 298 -13.10 14.21 -25.36
C ARG A 298 -11.84 14.47 -24.54
N ARG A 299 -11.31 13.43 -23.90
CA ARG A 299 -10.06 13.45 -23.13
C ARG A 299 -9.03 12.51 -23.74
N HIS A 300 -7.83 13.01 -23.96
CA HIS A 300 -6.68 12.27 -24.47
C HIS A 300 -5.60 12.24 -23.40
N THR A 301 -4.98 11.07 -23.21
CA THR A 301 -3.91 10.85 -22.23
C THR A 301 -2.62 10.56 -22.95
N PHE A 302 -1.56 11.25 -22.55
CA PHE A 302 -0.24 11.14 -23.14
C PHE A 302 0.76 10.68 -22.10
N ILE A 303 1.82 10.04 -22.60
CA ILE A 303 3.06 9.90 -21.88
C ILE A 303 4.18 10.56 -22.68
N GLU A 304 4.89 11.46 -22.04
CA GLU A 304 6.11 12.06 -22.57
C GLU A 304 7.32 11.51 -21.85
N THR A 305 8.38 11.25 -22.60
CA THR A 305 9.73 11.02 -22.09
C THR A 305 10.65 12.07 -22.69
N THR A 306 11.30 12.87 -21.86
CA THR A 306 12.34 13.81 -22.26
C THR A 306 13.67 13.38 -21.64
N PHE A 307 14.61 12.94 -22.46
CA PHE A 307 15.98 12.71 -22.07
C PHE A 307 16.85 13.89 -22.48
N ARG A 308 17.79 14.25 -21.62
CA ARG A 308 18.84 15.22 -21.94
C ARG A 308 20.17 14.77 -21.37
N THR A 309 21.20 14.82 -22.20
CA THR A 309 22.58 14.73 -21.74
C THR A 309 23.38 15.95 -22.18
N THR A 310 24.35 16.32 -21.36
CA THR A 310 25.25 17.44 -21.63
C THR A 310 26.69 17.05 -21.38
N MET A 311 27.60 17.59 -22.18
CA MET A 311 29.04 17.52 -21.96
C MET A 311 29.58 18.93 -22.08
N LEU A 312 30.49 19.33 -21.18
CA LEU A 312 30.94 20.72 -21.08
C LEU A 312 32.47 20.77 -21.08
N THR A 313 33.02 21.73 -21.81
CA THR A 313 34.45 22.03 -21.84
C THR A 313 34.69 23.53 -21.65
N VAL A 314 35.89 23.87 -21.20
CA VAL A 314 36.32 25.25 -21.01
C VAL A 314 36.61 25.92 -22.36
N PRO A 315 36.62 27.26 -22.43
CA PRO A 315 37.02 27.99 -23.64
C PRO A 315 38.35 27.49 -24.20
N ASP A 316 38.48 27.56 -25.52
CA ASP A 316 39.69 27.20 -26.28
C ASP A 316 40.14 25.73 -26.20
N VAL A 317 39.40 24.88 -25.47
CA VAL A 317 39.63 23.44 -25.40
C VAL A 317 38.49 22.74 -26.15
N PRO A 318 38.68 22.38 -27.43
CA PRO A 318 37.64 21.71 -28.20
C PRO A 318 37.38 20.31 -27.65
N PHE A 319 36.16 19.79 -27.85
CA PHE A 319 35.90 18.38 -27.56
C PHE A 319 36.76 17.51 -28.46
N SER A 320 37.35 16.48 -27.87
CA SER A 320 38.10 15.50 -28.65
C SER A 320 37.15 14.71 -29.55
N SER A 321 37.63 14.33 -30.73
CA SER A 321 36.83 13.52 -31.66
C SER A 321 36.38 12.19 -31.05
N TYR A 322 37.17 11.63 -30.13
CA TYR A 322 36.84 10.38 -29.46
C TYR A 322 35.66 10.54 -28.50
N GLU A 323 35.75 11.51 -27.57
CA GLU A 323 34.68 11.77 -26.58
C GLU A 323 33.37 12.18 -27.28
N LEU A 324 33.46 13.01 -28.32
CA LEU A 324 32.31 13.40 -29.13
C LEU A 324 31.64 12.19 -29.79
N THR A 325 32.42 11.34 -30.47
CA THR A 325 31.88 10.17 -31.16
C THR A 325 31.29 9.16 -30.17
N ASP A 326 31.95 8.98 -29.03
CA ASP A 326 31.50 8.06 -27.98
C ASP A 326 30.15 8.50 -27.38
N LEU A 327 30.00 9.78 -27.02
CA LEU A 327 28.71 10.28 -26.52
C LEU A 327 27.61 10.15 -27.57
N LEU A 328 27.88 10.55 -28.83
CA LEU A 328 26.92 10.44 -29.93
C LEU A 328 26.44 9.00 -30.11
N LYS A 329 27.35 8.02 -30.08
CA LYS A 329 27.00 6.59 -30.19
C LYS A 329 26.12 6.13 -29.03
N ARG A 330 26.49 6.44 -27.78
CA ARG A 330 25.73 6.03 -26.60
C ARG A 330 24.32 6.59 -26.58
N THR A 331 24.15 7.84 -27.01
CA THR A 331 22.83 8.49 -27.09
C THR A 331 22.01 8.06 -28.29
N TRP A 332 22.63 7.51 -29.34
CA TRP A 332 21.91 7.12 -30.55
C TRP A 332 21.14 5.83 -30.35
N SER A 333 21.77 4.84 -29.73
CA SER A 333 21.14 3.55 -29.45
C SER A 333 22.00 2.76 -28.46
N THR A 334 21.36 1.93 -27.65
CA THR A 334 22.02 0.89 -26.84
C THR A 334 22.45 -0.31 -27.69
N ASN A 335 22.00 -0.41 -28.95
CA ASN A 335 22.35 -1.48 -29.88
C ASN A 335 23.65 -1.17 -30.65
N VAL A 336 24.66 -2.01 -30.48
CA VAL A 336 25.98 -1.90 -31.12
C VAL A 336 25.91 -1.78 -32.65
N THR A 337 24.92 -2.40 -33.29
CA THR A 337 24.77 -2.35 -34.76
C THR A 337 24.30 -0.97 -35.23
N GLU A 338 23.36 -0.36 -34.50
CA GLU A 338 22.81 0.97 -34.81
C GLU A 338 23.82 2.08 -34.50
N GLN A 339 24.71 1.86 -33.52
CA GLN A 339 25.84 2.76 -33.21
C GLN A 339 26.87 2.89 -34.36
N GLN A 340 26.75 2.09 -35.42
CA GLN A 340 27.59 2.18 -36.63
C GLN A 340 26.90 2.96 -37.76
N ALA A 341 25.77 3.63 -37.47
CA ALA A 341 25.04 4.40 -38.48
C ALA A 341 25.93 5.50 -39.11
N PRO A 342 25.96 5.62 -40.46
CA PRO A 342 26.79 6.61 -41.15
C PRO A 342 26.51 8.06 -40.74
N ILE A 343 25.29 8.34 -40.27
CA ILE A 343 24.88 9.67 -39.79
C ILE A 343 25.71 10.13 -38.60
N LEU A 344 26.14 9.23 -37.69
CA LEU A 344 26.94 9.58 -36.52
C LEU A 344 28.32 10.13 -36.92
N THR A 345 28.92 9.55 -37.96
CA THR A 345 30.19 10.07 -38.50
C THR A 345 30.00 11.44 -39.14
N ARG A 346 28.87 11.66 -39.85
CA ARG A 346 28.55 12.97 -40.43
C ARG A 346 28.32 14.03 -39.36
N LEU A 347 27.57 13.70 -38.31
CA LEU A 347 27.31 14.59 -37.18
C LEU A 347 28.59 14.96 -36.44
N SER A 348 29.43 13.97 -36.13
CA SER A 348 30.73 14.22 -35.51
C SER A 348 31.57 15.17 -36.37
N ASN A 349 31.65 14.93 -37.68
CA ASN A 349 32.42 15.79 -38.58
C ASN A 349 31.86 17.21 -38.67
N SER A 350 30.53 17.38 -38.68
CA SER A 350 29.90 18.71 -38.69
C SER A 350 30.18 19.48 -37.41
N ILE A 351 30.11 18.83 -36.25
CA ILE A 351 30.43 19.44 -34.95
C ILE A 351 31.91 19.82 -34.91
N LEU A 352 32.82 18.91 -35.31
CA LEU A 352 34.26 19.22 -35.39
C LEU A 352 34.56 20.38 -36.34
N ASN A 353 33.86 20.47 -37.47
CA ASN A 353 34.00 21.59 -38.39
C ASN A 353 33.52 22.91 -37.75
N ALA A 354 32.40 22.89 -37.04
CA ALA A 354 31.88 24.06 -36.32
C ALA A 354 32.86 24.53 -35.23
N GLN A 355 33.48 23.60 -34.49
CA GLN A 355 34.57 23.90 -33.55
C GLN A 355 35.73 24.62 -34.24
N ASN A 356 36.16 24.15 -35.42
CA ASN A 356 37.31 24.73 -36.14
C ASN A 356 37.06 26.15 -36.67
N ILE A 357 35.80 26.52 -36.92
CA ILE A 357 35.43 27.86 -37.39
C ILE A 357 34.84 28.74 -36.28
N ASN A 358 34.98 28.32 -35.01
CA ASN A 358 34.48 29.02 -33.82
C ASN A 358 32.99 29.38 -33.90
N LYS A 359 32.16 28.44 -34.39
CA LYS A 359 30.70 28.61 -34.47
C LYS A 359 29.98 27.50 -33.72
N SER A 360 28.72 27.77 -33.40
CA SER A 360 27.81 26.78 -32.84
C SER A 360 27.14 25.98 -33.96
N PHE A 361 26.70 24.77 -33.64
CA PHE A 361 26.08 23.84 -34.58
C PHE A 361 24.80 23.28 -33.99
N LEU A 362 23.76 23.21 -34.82
CA LEU A 362 22.46 22.66 -34.46
C LEU A 362 22.07 21.65 -35.51
N PHE A 363 21.76 20.44 -35.06
CA PHE A 363 21.11 19.43 -35.87
C PHE A 363 19.93 18.87 -35.09
N GLY A 364 18.83 18.61 -35.76
CA GLY A 364 17.74 17.89 -35.13
C GLY A 364 16.68 17.49 -36.12
N THR A 365 15.77 16.66 -35.61
CA THR A 365 14.63 16.17 -36.36
C THR A 365 13.43 16.09 -35.45
N ASN A 366 12.26 16.34 -36.01
CA ASN A 366 10.96 16.08 -35.43
C ASN A 366 10.23 15.14 -36.40
N ASP A 367 9.73 14.01 -35.92
CA ASP A 367 9.01 13.04 -36.73
C ASP A 367 7.81 12.49 -35.97
N ALA A 368 6.69 12.30 -36.67
CA ALA A 368 5.48 11.70 -36.15
C ALA A 368 5.19 10.36 -36.83
N HIS A 369 5.05 9.32 -36.01
CA HIS A 369 4.70 7.99 -36.45
C HIS A 369 3.56 7.41 -35.61
N ASN A 370 2.42 7.18 -36.27
CA ASN A 370 1.19 6.65 -35.65
C ASN A 370 0.74 7.48 -34.44
N GLU A 371 0.83 6.90 -33.26
CA GLU A 371 0.40 7.46 -31.97
C GLU A 371 1.52 8.22 -31.26
N THR A 372 2.68 8.35 -31.89
CA THR A 372 3.90 8.89 -31.27
C THR A 372 4.48 10.02 -32.11
N THR A 373 4.94 11.07 -31.45
CA THR A 373 5.80 12.10 -32.03
C THR A 373 7.11 12.17 -31.28
N THR A 374 8.21 12.30 -32.01
CA THR A 374 9.56 12.27 -31.49
C THR A 374 10.33 13.48 -31.97
N GLN A 375 11.17 14.03 -31.11
CA GLN A 375 12.09 15.09 -31.46
C GLN A 375 13.45 14.78 -30.87
N VAL A 376 14.48 14.78 -31.70
CA VAL A 376 15.85 14.60 -31.27
C VAL A 376 16.69 15.77 -31.74
N THR A 377 17.47 16.35 -30.83
CA THR A 377 18.36 17.47 -31.14
C THR A 377 19.76 17.20 -30.63
N TRP A 378 20.74 17.58 -31.44
CA TRP A 378 22.17 17.54 -31.16
C TRP A 378 22.73 18.94 -31.38
N GLU A 379 23.18 19.54 -30.30
CA GLU A 379 23.53 20.95 -30.28
C GLU A 379 24.94 21.11 -29.72
N TYR A 380 25.84 21.67 -30.51
CA TYR A 380 27.13 22.15 -30.05
C TYR A 380 27.03 23.67 -29.89
N LEU A 381 27.03 24.14 -28.65
CA LEU A 381 26.70 25.51 -28.26
C LEU A 381 27.91 26.16 -27.58
N THR A 382 28.36 27.29 -28.10
CA THR A 382 29.46 28.07 -27.50
C THR A 382 28.94 29.46 -27.16
N PRO A 383 28.40 29.69 -25.94
CA PRO A 383 27.93 31.01 -25.55
C PRO A 383 29.07 32.02 -25.45
N GLU A 384 28.79 33.25 -25.88
CA GLU A 384 29.72 34.38 -25.82
C GLU A 384 29.21 35.48 -24.88
N VAL A 385 30.11 36.06 -24.11
CA VAL A 385 29.86 37.25 -23.28
C VAL A 385 30.91 38.30 -23.64
N GLY A 386 30.46 39.46 -24.13
CA GLY A 386 31.39 40.51 -24.58
C GLY A 386 32.20 40.14 -25.83
N GLY A 387 31.76 39.14 -26.60
CA GLY A 387 32.46 38.62 -27.77
C GLY A 387 33.53 37.56 -27.46
N GLU A 388 33.65 37.15 -26.20
CA GLU A 388 34.54 36.06 -25.77
C GLU A 388 33.72 34.82 -25.42
N ALA A 389 34.17 33.64 -25.87
CA ALA A 389 33.55 32.36 -25.54
C ALA A 389 33.72 32.05 -24.04
N VAL A 390 32.63 31.67 -23.36
CA VAL A 390 32.65 31.40 -21.92
C VAL A 390 32.84 29.91 -21.60
N TYR A 391 32.27 29.04 -22.42
CA TYR A 391 32.46 27.59 -22.41
C TYR A 391 31.90 27.02 -23.73
N SER A 392 32.14 25.74 -23.98
CA SER A 392 31.45 25.00 -25.04
C SER A 392 30.67 23.83 -24.44
N LEU A 393 29.45 23.64 -24.95
CA LEU A 393 28.48 22.66 -24.47
C LEU A 393 28.03 21.80 -25.63
N LEU A 394 28.11 20.49 -25.46
CA LEU A 394 27.41 19.55 -26.31
C LEU A 394 26.13 19.13 -25.56
N ARG A 395 24.96 19.46 -26.10
CA ARG A 395 23.65 19.12 -25.54
C ARG A 395 22.93 18.21 -26.52
N ILE A 396 22.47 17.06 -26.02
CA ILE A 396 21.66 16.11 -26.80
C ILE A 396 20.34 15.95 -26.07
N THR A 397 19.25 16.12 -26.79
CA THR A 397 17.89 16.02 -26.24
C THR A 397 17.09 15.04 -27.07
N GLU A 398 16.31 14.20 -26.40
CA GLU A 398 15.33 13.32 -27.03
C GLU A 398 14.01 13.51 -26.30
N THR A 399 12.98 13.90 -27.03
CA THR A 399 11.61 14.01 -26.53
C THR A 399 10.75 13.04 -27.31
N ASN A 400 10.01 12.21 -26.60
CA ASN A 400 9.08 11.26 -27.19
C ASN A 400 7.73 11.43 -26.49
N ILE A 401 6.68 11.72 -27.26
CA ILE A 401 5.32 11.88 -26.76
C ILE A 401 4.46 10.82 -27.43
N THR A 402 3.77 9.99 -26.65
CA THR A 402 2.86 8.96 -27.15
C THR A 402 1.46 9.18 -26.58
N VAL A 403 0.43 9.13 -27.42
CA VAL A 403 -0.96 9.04 -26.95
C VAL A 403 -1.25 7.60 -26.51
N VAL A 404 -1.72 7.43 -25.29
CA VAL A 404 -1.98 6.11 -24.68
C VAL A 404 -3.47 5.77 -24.72
N ARG A 405 -4.32 6.76 -24.43
CA ARG A 405 -5.74 6.55 -24.23
C ARG A 405 -6.54 7.74 -24.72
N SER A 406 -7.64 7.48 -25.41
CA SER A 406 -8.63 8.49 -25.79
C SER A 406 -10.01 8.05 -25.30
N GLU A 407 -10.69 8.88 -24.50
CA GLU A 407 -11.97 8.54 -23.89
C GLU A 407 -12.97 9.71 -23.87
N ASN A 408 -14.26 9.38 -23.67
CA ASN A 408 -15.33 10.36 -23.54
C ASN A 408 -15.70 10.51 -22.07
N ILE A 409 -15.60 11.73 -21.56
CA ILE A 409 -16.01 12.07 -20.20
C ILE A 409 -17.47 12.55 -20.19
N LEU A 410 -18.13 12.40 -19.03
CA LEU A 410 -19.56 12.67 -18.88
C LEU A 410 -19.93 14.15 -19.09
N ALA A 411 -19.05 15.07 -18.71
CA ALA A 411 -19.27 16.50 -18.79
C ALA A 411 -18.00 17.20 -19.27
N ALA A 412 -18.16 18.20 -20.13
CA ALA A 412 -17.04 19.02 -20.58
C ALA A 412 -16.48 19.86 -19.41
N PRO A 413 -15.15 20.14 -19.38
CA PRO A 413 -14.57 21.05 -18.40
C PRO A 413 -15.26 22.42 -18.47
N ILE A 414 -15.41 23.05 -17.31
CA ILE A 414 -15.89 24.42 -17.19
C ILE A 414 -14.72 25.36 -16.88
N SER A 415 -14.78 26.58 -17.39
CA SER A 415 -13.80 27.63 -17.12
C SER A 415 -13.59 27.82 -15.61
N PHE A 416 -12.36 27.63 -15.13
CA PHE A 416 -12.01 27.84 -13.71
C PHE A 416 -12.05 29.33 -13.33
N ALA A 417 -11.42 30.18 -14.12
CA ALA A 417 -11.48 31.63 -14.00
C ALA A 417 -11.61 32.26 -15.41
N PRO A 418 -12.43 33.31 -15.58
CA PRO A 418 -12.59 33.96 -16.88
C PRO A 418 -11.35 34.77 -17.28
N CYS A 419 -11.03 34.79 -18.57
CA CYS A 419 -9.99 35.63 -19.16
C CYS A 419 -10.56 36.53 -20.27
N ASN A 420 -9.91 37.68 -20.51
CA ASN A 420 -10.26 38.60 -21.60
C ASN A 420 -9.65 38.20 -22.96
N ALA A 421 -9.10 37.00 -23.08
CA ALA A 421 -8.46 36.46 -24.28
C ALA A 421 -8.79 34.96 -24.41
N ALA A 422 -8.13 34.23 -25.31
CA ALA A 422 -8.24 32.77 -25.36
C ALA A 422 -7.52 32.11 -24.18
N TYR A 423 -8.05 31.01 -23.65
CA TYR A 423 -7.53 30.40 -22.42
C TYR A 423 -7.91 28.93 -22.23
N ALA A 424 -7.17 28.27 -21.34
CA ALA A 424 -7.42 26.89 -20.91
C ALA A 424 -7.20 26.74 -19.39
N ASN A 425 -7.85 25.74 -18.78
CA ASN A 425 -7.60 25.35 -17.41
C ASN A 425 -6.27 24.58 -17.31
N ILE A 426 -5.53 24.81 -16.23
CA ILE A 426 -4.33 24.05 -15.89
C ILE A 426 -4.55 23.33 -14.57
N ALA A 427 -4.36 22.02 -14.61
CA ALA A 427 -4.42 21.12 -13.48
C ALA A 427 -3.07 20.44 -13.23
N TYR A 428 -2.83 20.10 -11.98
CA TYR A 428 -1.69 19.30 -11.55
C TYR A 428 -2.18 18.21 -10.62
N GLY A 429 -1.86 16.95 -10.93
CA GLY A 429 -2.31 15.81 -10.15
C GLY A 429 -3.83 15.80 -9.98
N GLY A 430 -4.61 15.99 -11.06
CA GLY A 430 -6.07 15.90 -11.02
C GLY A 430 -6.78 17.13 -10.47
N VAL A 431 -6.07 18.11 -9.91
CA VAL A 431 -6.65 19.30 -9.29
C VAL A 431 -6.42 20.52 -10.18
N VAL A 432 -7.51 21.17 -10.61
CA VAL A 432 -7.45 22.44 -11.34
C VAL A 432 -6.97 23.54 -10.40
N THR A 433 -5.91 24.26 -10.80
CA THR A 433 -5.29 25.27 -9.92
C THR A 433 -5.19 26.65 -10.54
N GLU A 434 -5.11 26.75 -11.85
CA GLU A 434 -4.91 28.03 -12.55
C GLU A 434 -5.54 28.03 -13.94
N THR A 435 -5.55 29.20 -14.57
CA THR A 435 -6.03 29.41 -15.93
C THR A 435 -4.92 30.08 -16.74
N ASP A 436 -4.55 29.48 -17.87
CA ASP A 436 -3.55 30.05 -18.78
C ASP A 436 -4.22 31.03 -19.75
N CYS A 437 -4.23 32.31 -19.38
CA CYS A 437 -4.78 33.37 -20.23
C CYS A 437 -3.77 33.81 -21.30
N ALA A 438 -4.17 33.86 -22.58
CA ALA A 438 -3.37 34.55 -23.62
C ALA A 438 -3.12 36.03 -23.27
N LEU A 439 -2.06 36.58 -23.85
CA LEU A 439 -1.98 38.02 -24.04
C LEU A 439 -3.09 38.46 -25.02
N ALA A 440 -3.95 39.37 -24.57
CA ALA A 440 -5.04 39.89 -25.38
C ALA A 440 -4.48 40.62 -26.62
N LYS A 441 -4.78 40.09 -27.82
CA LYS A 441 -4.50 40.74 -29.10
C LYS A 441 -5.80 41.32 -29.66
N GLN A 442 -5.76 42.55 -30.18
CA GLN A 442 -6.93 43.21 -30.79
C GLN A 442 -7.54 42.33 -31.89
N GLY A 443 -8.86 42.15 -31.85
CA GLY A 443 -9.61 41.40 -32.85
C GLY A 443 -9.70 39.88 -32.62
N ARG A 444 -9.13 39.33 -31.54
CA ARG A 444 -9.31 37.91 -31.19
C ARG A 444 -10.53 37.69 -30.29
N PRO A 445 -11.37 36.67 -30.57
CA PRO A 445 -12.47 36.31 -29.69
C PRO A 445 -11.95 35.73 -28.37
N THR A 446 -12.69 35.97 -27.29
CA THR A 446 -12.50 35.27 -26.01
C THR A 446 -13.03 33.85 -26.14
N GLN A 447 -12.15 32.85 -26.06
CA GLN A 447 -12.52 31.45 -26.22
C GLN A 447 -11.89 30.60 -25.13
N PHE A 448 -12.72 29.78 -24.49
CA PHE A 448 -12.25 28.71 -23.61
C PHE A 448 -12.02 27.46 -24.44
N PHE A 449 -10.79 26.95 -24.44
CA PHE A 449 -10.44 25.77 -25.22
C PHE A 449 -10.75 24.46 -24.48
N GLY A 450 -10.38 24.38 -23.21
CA GLY A 450 -10.48 23.13 -22.45
C GLY A 450 -9.56 23.09 -21.25
N GLN A 451 -9.08 21.89 -20.92
CA GLN A 451 -8.24 21.64 -19.75
C GLN A 451 -7.02 20.81 -20.10
N VAL A 452 -5.89 21.18 -19.51
CA VAL A 452 -4.65 20.40 -19.52
C VAL A 452 -4.31 20.02 -18.08
N ASP A 453 -4.06 18.74 -17.83
CA ASP A 453 -3.68 18.25 -16.51
C ASP A 453 -2.34 17.53 -16.58
N THR A 454 -1.34 18.01 -15.83
CA THR A 454 -0.10 17.25 -15.60
C THR A 454 -0.29 16.33 -14.40
N SER A 455 -0.80 15.13 -14.67
CA SER A 455 -1.26 14.18 -13.66
C SER A 455 -0.13 13.57 -12.84
N ALA A 456 0.99 13.22 -13.48
CA ALA A 456 2.12 12.60 -12.82
C ALA A 456 3.43 12.90 -13.55
N VAL A 457 4.52 13.14 -12.81
CA VAL A 457 5.86 13.42 -13.34
C VAL A 457 6.88 12.59 -12.57
N LEU A 458 7.77 11.94 -13.31
CA LEU A 458 8.92 11.22 -12.80
C LEU A 458 10.19 11.89 -13.32
N ILE A 459 11.11 12.23 -12.43
CA ILE A 459 12.40 12.81 -12.80
C ILE A 459 13.49 11.86 -12.35
N LEU A 460 14.37 11.49 -13.28
CA LEU A 460 15.55 10.69 -13.03
C LEU A 460 16.75 11.61 -13.05
N ASN A 461 17.43 11.72 -11.91
CA ASN A 461 18.69 12.45 -11.77
C ASN A 461 19.83 11.47 -11.47
N GLY A 462 21.08 11.89 -11.66
CA GLY A 462 22.24 11.03 -11.43
C GLY A 462 22.61 10.11 -12.61
N LEU A 463 22.08 10.39 -13.81
CA LEU A 463 22.47 9.73 -15.06
C LEU A 463 23.91 10.07 -15.50
N GLY A 464 24.50 11.13 -14.93
CA GLY A 464 25.85 11.61 -15.18
C GLY A 464 26.00 13.03 -14.64
N ASP A 465 27.24 13.55 -14.59
CA ASP A 465 27.45 14.90 -14.03
C ASP A 465 27.03 16.02 -14.99
N GLY A 466 26.96 15.71 -16.29
CA GLY A 466 26.62 16.62 -17.38
C GLY A 466 27.61 17.77 -17.61
N ARG A 467 28.72 17.81 -16.86
CA ARG A 467 29.62 18.97 -16.71
C ARG A 467 31.08 18.63 -17.00
N SER A 468 31.40 17.36 -17.11
CA SER A 468 32.70 16.89 -17.57
C SER A 468 32.83 17.04 -19.09
N ASN A 469 34.07 17.08 -19.57
CA ASN A 469 34.41 16.98 -20.99
C ASN A 469 34.65 15.51 -21.43
N LEU A 470 34.51 14.57 -20.50
CA LEU A 470 34.60 13.13 -20.74
C LEU A 470 33.19 12.54 -20.86
N SER A 471 32.90 11.86 -21.97
CA SER A 471 31.60 11.26 -22.28
C SER A 471 31.15 10.29 -21.19
N ALA A 472 32.08 9.46 -20.69
CA ALA A 472 31.79 8.42 -19.69
C ALA A 472 31.44 8.95 -18.29
N VAL A 473 31.74 10.23 -18.01
CA VAL A 473 31.36 10.91 -16.76
C VAL A 473 30.12 11.78 -16.98
N ALA A 474 30.02 12.40 -18.15
CA ALA A 474 28.86 13.17 -18.59
C ALA A 474 27.59 12.31 -18.68
N LEU A 475 27.72 11.06 -19.14
CA LEU A 475 26.66 10.05 -19.21
C LEU A 475 27.20 8.68 -18.76
N ASP A 476 26.69 8.19 -17.63
CA ASP A 476 27.01 6.86 -17.14
C ASP A 476 26.23 5.81 -17.94
N GLU A 477 26.97 5.05 -18.75
CA GLU A 477 26.44 4.02 -19.66
C GLU A 477 25.60 2.97 -18.93
N MET A 478 26.05 2.46 -17.79
CA MET A 478 25.31 1.42 -17.06
C MET A 478 23.99 1.95 -16.49
N ILE A 479 23.97 3.20 -16.05
CA ILE A 479 22.75 3.83 -15.52
C ILE A 479 21.77 4.12 -16.66
N TYR A 480 22.28 4.61 -17.80
CA TYR A 480 21.48 4.88 -18.99
C TYR A 480 20.88 3.59 -19.58
N GLU A 481 21.66 2.53 -19.71
CA GLU A 481 21.17 1.21 -20.16
C GLU A 481 20.09 0.65 -19.23
N TRP A 482 20.28 0.79 -17.90
CA TRP A 482 19.25 0.39 -16.94
C TRP A 482 17.96 1.21 -17.12
N ALA A 483 18.07 2.53 -17.32
CA ALA A 483 16.91 3.41 -17.50
C ALA A 483 16.17 3.09 -18.81
N SER A 484 16.91 2.81 -19.88
CA SER A 484 16.37 2.36 -21.16
C SER A 484 15.63 1.01 -21.00
N THR A 485 16.26 0.03 -20.35
CA THR A 485 15.67 -1.31 -20.12
C THR A 485 14.39 -1.25 -19.28
N ASN A 486 14.34 -0.34 -18.30
CA ASN A 486 13.19 -0.17 -17.40
C ASN A 486 12.19 0.90 -17.88
N SER A 487 12.36 1.45 -19.08
CA SER A 487 11.57 2.59 -19.57
C SER A 487 10.07 2.29 -19.59
N GLU A 488 9.65 1.13 -20.13
CA GLU A 488 8.24 0.71 -20.17
C GLU A 488 7.67 0.47 -18.77
N ARG A 489 8.45 -0.16 -17.89
CA ARG A 489 8.03 -0.37 -16.51
C ARG A 489 7.80 0.96 -15.77
N MET A 490 8.67 1.94 -15.99
CA MET A 490 8.48 3.29 -15.45
C MET A 490 7.25 3.97 -16.07
N ASN A 491 7.00 3.77 -17.36
CA ASN A 491 5.80 4.27 -18.03
C ASN A 491 4.52 3.70 -17.40
N ASP A 492 4.45 2.38 -17.20
CA ASP A 492 3.29 1.71 -16.58
C ASP A 492 3.04 2.19 -15.15
N LEU A 493 4.09 2.30 -14.33
CA LEU A 493 3.96 2.79 -12.96
C LEU A 493 3.54 4.26 -12.91
N LEU A 494 4.02 5.09 -13.85
CA LEU A 494 3.64 6.50 -13.94
C LEU A 494 2.19 6.67 -14.41
N LEU A 495 1.76 5.85 -15.39
CA LEU A 495 0.37 5.79 -15.83
C LEU A 495 -0.54 5.31 -14.70
N ALA A 496 -0.17 4.25 -13.97
CA ALA A 496 -0.89 3.78 -12.78
C ALA A 496 -1.09 4.91 -11.77
N ARG A 497 -0.02 5.65 -11.47
CA ARG A 497 -0.06 6.82 -10.59
C ARG A 497 -1.05 7.87 -11.09
N GLY A 498 -0.93 8.31 -12.34
CA GLY A 498 -1.79 9.38 -12.84
C GLY A 498 -3.24 8.93 -13.05
N TYR A 499 -3.50 7.65 -13.34
CA TYR A 499 -4.85 7.12 -13.48
C TYR A 499 -5.60 7.15 -12.14
N ILE A 500 -4.92 6.78 -11.05
CA ILE A 500 -5.45 6.87 -9.68
C ILE A 500 -5.84 8.31 -9.33
N VAL A 501 -5.11 9.30 -9.83
CA VAL A 501 -5.27 10.68 -9.38
C VAL A 501 -6.19 11.51 -10.29
N SER A 502 -6.14 11.33 -11.61
CA SER A 502 -6.84 12.22 -12.56
C SER A 502 -7.83 11.56 -13.51
N ILE A 503 -7.82 10.22 -13.64
CA ILE A 503 -8.66 9.50 -14.61
C ILE A 503 -9.75 8.70 -13.93
N ASP A 504 -9.41 7.50 -13.47
CA ASP A 504 -10.28 6.57 -12.77
C ASP A 504 -9.40 5.52 -12.05
N PRO A 505 -9.42 5.49 -10.70
CA PRO A 505 -8.71 4.48 -9.91
C PRO A 505 -9.15 3.03 -10.20
N SER A 506 -10.31 2.81 -10.82
CA SER A 506 -10.80 1.47 -11.13
C SER A 506 -9.93 0.75 -12.19
N LEU A 507 -9.24 1.51 -13.03
CA LEU A 507 -8.40 1.03 -14.14
C LEU A 507 -7.02 0.51 -13.69
N VAL A 508 -6.72 0.55 -12.39
CA VAL A 508 -5.41 0.21 -11.85
C VAL A 508 -5.54 -0.85 -10.76
N THR A 509 -4.69 -1.87 -10.83
CA THR A 509 -4.51 -2.82 -9.73
C THR A 509 -3.34 -2.38 -8.85
N VAL A 510 -3.53 -2.43 -7.54
CA VAL A 510 -2.49 -2.17 -6.53
C VAL A 510 -2.33 -3.37 -5.62
N GLU A 511 -1.11 -3.64 -5.19
CA GLU A 511 -0.83 -4.68 -4.21
C GLU A 511 -1.00 -4.08 -2.82
N ARG A 512 -2.02 -4.53 -2.09
CA ARG A 512 -2.26 -4.11 -0.71
C ARG A 512 -1.70 -5.15 0.25
N SER A 513 -0.83 -4.71 1.15
CA SER A 513 -0.32 -5.55 2.25
C SER A 513 -1.19 -5.40 3.48
N VAL A 514 -1.85 -6.49 3.90
CA VAL A 514 -2.69 -6.50 5.10
C VAL A 514 -2.04 -7.36 6.18
N LEU A 515 -1.94 -6.81 7.39
CA LEU A 515 -1.56 -7.56 8.58
C LEU A 515 -2.67 -8.54 8.96
N LYS A 516 -2.40 -9.84 8.85
CA LYS A 516 -3.28 -10.89 9.37
C LYS A 516 -2.67 -11.52 10.61
N PRO A 517 -3.48 -11.81 11.65
CA PRO A 517 -3.03 -12.63 12.77
C PRO A 517 -2.44 -13.95 12.28
N ALA A 518 -1.41 -14.45 12.96
CA ALA A 518 -0.78 -15.73 12.62
C ALA A 518 -0.58 -16.61 13.85
N ILE A 519 -0.51 -17.92 13.65
CA ILE A 519 -0.19 -18.92 14.67
C ILE A 519 1.10 -19.66 14.29
N SER A 520 1.91 -20.04 15.29
CA SER A 520 3.10 -20.86 15.08
C SER A 520 2.80 -22.36 15.14
N TYR A 521 3.66 -23.17 14.54
CA TYR A 521 3.55 -24.62 14.62
C TYR A 521 3.71 -25.14 16.06
N LEU A 522 4.55 -24.49 16.86
CA LEU A 522 4.67 -24.78 18.30
C LEU A 522 3.35 -24.52 19.04
N GLN A 523 2.69 -23.38 18.81
CA GLN A 523 1.41 -23.07 19.43
C GLN A 523 0.33 -24.10 19.06
N LEU A 524 0.29 -24.52 17.79
CA LEU A 524 -0.61 -25.59 17.34
C LEU A 524 -0.30 -26.93 18.02
N LEU A 525 0.98 -27.32 18.11
CA LEU A 525 1.40 -28.54 18.80
C LEU A 525 1.01 -28.51 20.27
N LEU A 526 1.22 -27.39 20.95
CA LEU A 526 0.87 -27.19 22.36
C LEU A 526 -0.65 -27.26 22.59
N CYS A 527 -1.46 -26.69 21.69
CA CYS A 527 -2.91 -26.86 21.73
C CYS A 527 -3.32 -28.34 21.56
N LEU A 528 -2.69 -29.04 20.62
CA LEU A 528 -2.97 -30.45 20.35
C LEU A 528 -2.51 -31.36 21.51
N LEU A 529 -1.38 -31.02 22.15
CA LEU A 529 -0.88 -31.72 23.32
C LEU A 529 -1.86 -31.62 24.49
N ALA A 530 -2.46 -30.45 24.73
CA ALA A 530 -3.49 -30.29 25.77
C ALA A 530 -4.70 -31.21 25.53
N LEU A 531 -5.13 -31.34 24.27
CA LEU A 531 -6.21 -32.25 23.87
C LEU A 531 -5.84 -33.72 24.10
N VAL A 532 -4.62 -34.12 23.73
CA VAL A 532 -4.12 -35.49 23.94
C VAL A 532 -4.00 -35.82 25.44
N LEU A 533 -3.43 -34.91 26.24
CA LEU A 533 -3.32 -35.08 27.69
C LEU A 533 -4.69 -35.22 28.35
N PHE A 534 -5.65 -34.39 27.96
CA PHE A 534 -7.03 -34.50 28.40
C PHE A 534 -7.62 -35.89 28.07
N GLY A 535 -7.50 -36.33 26.82
CA GLY A 535 -8.02 -37.62 26.38
C GLY A 535 -7.42 -38.78 27.17
N ILE A 536 -6.10 -38.78 27.37
CA ILE A 536 -5.39 -39.81 28.15
C ILE A 536 -5.83 -39.78 29.61
N ALA A 537 -5.85 -38.61 30.26
CA ALA A 537 -6.21 -38.49 31.67
C ALA A 537 -7.67 -38.91 31.93
N TRP A 538 -8.59 -38.47 31.07
CA TRP A 538 -10.00 -38.83 31.14
C TRP A 538 -10.23 -40.34 30.94
N LEU A 539 -9.62 -40.93 29.90
CA LEU A 539 -9.74 -42.36 29.63
C LEU A 539 -9.13 -43.20 30.76
N SER A 540 -7.96 -42.79 31.27
CA SER A 540 -7.28 -43.46 32.37
C SER A 540 -8.12 -43.44 33.65
N LEU A 541 -8.73 -42.30 33.99
CA LEU A 541 -9.61 -42.20 35.15
C LEU A 541 -10.84 -43.12 34.98
N LYS A 542 -11.47 -43.09 33.81
CA LYS A 542 -12.68 -43.89 33.52
C LYS A 542 -12.43 -45.39 33.55
N LEU A 543 -11.26 -45.85 33.10
CA LEU A 543 -10.94 -47.29 33.05
C LEU A 543 -10.37 -47.84 34.36
N LEU A 544 -9.63 -47.02 35.12
CA LEU A 544 -8.85 -47.49 36.28
C LEU A 544 -9.47 -47.19 37.64
N THR A 545 -10.56 -46.42 37.70
CA THR A 545 -11.18 -45.98 38.96
C THR A 545 -12.69 -46.14 38.96
N THR A 546 -13.29 -46.17 40.15
CA THR A 546 -14.75 -46.18 40.31
C THR A 546 -15.34 -44.79 40.09
N SER A 547 -16.63 -44.71 39.71
CA SER A 547 -17.31 -43.47 39.33
C SER A 547 -17.29 -42.37 40.41
N HIS A 548 -17.02 -42.71 41.67
CA HIS A 548 -16.87 -41.77 42.78
C HIS A 548 -15.73 -40.76 42.60
N TRP A 549 -14.67 -41.15 41.90
CA TRP A 549 -13.48 -40.31 41.67
C TRP A 549 -13.56 -39.44 40.42
N SER A 550 -14.63 -39.58 39.63
CA SER A 550 -14.89 -38.77 38.45
C SER A 550 -16.10 -37.83 38.62
N SER A 551 -16.67 -37.76 39.83
CA SER A 551 -17.93 -37.10 40.13
C SER A 551 -17.77 -35.96 41.14
N SER A 552 -18.55 -34.88 41.02
CA SER A 552 -18.48 -33.73 41.94
C SER A 552 -18.86 -34.11 43.38
N LEU A 553 -18.55 -33.23 44.34
CA LEU A 553 -18.97 -33.38 45.74
C LEU A 553 -20.48 -33.63 45.85
N LEU A 554 -21.27 -32.78 45.18
CA LEU A 554 -22.73 -32.89 45.15
C LEU A 554 -23.18 -34.25 44.57
N LEU A 555 -22.57 -34.70 43.48
CA LEU A 555 -22.86 -35.99 42.87
C LEU A 555 -22.52 -37.17 43.79
N ASN A 556 -21.40 -37.08 44.51
CA ASN A 556 -21.01 -38.09 45.50
C ASN A 556 -21.93 -38.12 46.73
N ILE A 557 -22.50 -36.98 47.13
CA ILE A 557 -23.49 -36.90 48.22
C ILE A 557 -24.86 -37.43 47.76
N LEU A 558 -25.25 -37.16 46.52
CA LEU A 558 -26.55 -37.57 45.97
C LEU A 558 -26.57 -39.03 45.49
N ALA A 559 -25.43 -39.63 45.16
CA ALA A 559 -25.36 -41.00 44.64
C ALA A 559 -25.95 -42.08 45.56
N PRO A 560 -25.69 -42.07 46.89
CA PRO A 560 -26.33 -43.01 47.81
C PRO A 560 -27.84 -42.76 47.96
N MET A 561 -28.32 -41.57 47.60
CA MET A 561 -29.72 -41.15 47.78
C MET A 561 -30.59 -41.44 46.54
N ASN A 562 -29.98 -41.84 45.42
CA ASN A 562 -30.69 -42.19 44.20
C ASN A 562 -30.83 -43.72 44.10
N ASN A 563 -32.03 -44.23 44.39
CA ASN A 563 -32.38 -45.66 44.59
C ASN A 563 -32.08 -46.63 43.41
N ARG A 564 -31.46 -46.19 42.30
CA ARG A 564 -31.30 -47.01 41.09
C ARG A 564 -29.89 -47.55 40.84
N SER A 565 -28.86 -46.96 41.42
CA SER A 565 -27.51 -47.53 41.50
C SER A 565 -26.68 -46.64 42.41
N GLY A 566 -26.09 -47.15 43.49
CA GLY A 566 -25.25 -46.37 44.43
C GLY A 566 -23.96 -45.78 43.84
N ALA A 567 -23.83 -45.75 42.51
CA ALA A 567 -22.74 -45.16 41.76
C ALA A 567 -23.12 -43.71 41.36
N PRO A 568 -22.27 -42.71 41.63
CA PRO A 568 -22.51 -41.33 41.24
C PRO A 568 -22.52 -41.16 39.73
N GLY A 569 -23.52 -40.43 39.24
CA GLY A 569 -23.76 -40.12 37.83
C GLY A 569 -24.62 -38.86 37.70
N TYR A 570 -24.67 -38.26 36.51
CA TYR A 570 -25.31 -36.95 36.27
C TYR A 570 -26.74 -36.87 36.84
N VAL A 571 -27.04 -35.75 37.51
CA VAL A 571 -28.34 -35.48 38.11
C VAL A 571 -29.29 -34.97 37.02
N TYR A 572 -30.26 -35.79 36.63
CA TYR A 572 -31.24 -35.45 35.60
C TYR A 572 -32.53 -34.80 36.17
N SER A 573 -32.72 -34.85 37.49
CA SER A 573 -33.86 -34.27 38.20
C SER A 573 -33.40 -33.65 39.52
N VAL A 574 -33.83 -32.42 39.81
CA VAL A 574 -33.53 -31.75 41.08
C VAL A 574 -34.12 -32.58 42.23
N PRO A 575 -33.31 -32.99 43.23
CA PRO A 575 -33.82 -33.70 44.40
C PRO A 575 -34.58 -32.73 45.32
N ASP A 576 -35.70 -33.17 45.90
CA ASP A 576 -36.47 -32.36 46.84
C ASP A 576 -35.71 -32.25 48.16
N ILE A 577 -35.32 -31.02 48.52
CA ILE A 577 -34.65 -30.70 49.78
C ILE A 577 -35.67 -30.06 50.71
N LEU A 578 -36.12 -30.80 51.71
CA LEU A 578 -37.06 -30.33 52.73
C LEU A 578 -36.32 -30.16 54.06
N LEU A 579 -36.48 -29.00 54.69
CA LEU A 579 -36.07 -28.81 56.08
C LEU A 579 -37.16 -29.39 56.98
N GLN A 580 -36.88 -30.53 57.60
CA GLN A 580 -37.80 -31.23 58.48
C GLN A 580 -37.34 -31.07 59.93
N GLU A 581 -38.13 -30.37 60.74
CA GLU A 581 -37.94 -30.38 62.20
C GLU A 581 -38.46 -31.72 62.73
N THR A 582 -37.56 -32.50 63.34
CA THR A 582 -37.97 -33.62 64.19
C THR A 582 -37.70 -33.26 65.65
N GLY A 583 -38.23 -34.01 66.60
CA GLY A 583 -38.03 -33.75 68.04
C GLY A 583 -36.56 -33.73 68.49
N ALA A 584 -35.61 -34.09 67.62
CA ALA A 584 -34.17 -34.05 67.86
C ALA A 584 -33.44 -32.85 67.20
N GLY A 585 -34.14 -31.97 66.48
CA GLY A 585 -33.58 -30.76 65.85
C GLY A 585 -34.02 -30.56 64.39
N LYS A 586 -33.44 -29.54 63.74
CA LYS A 586 -33.64 -29.25 62.31
C LYS A 586 -32.82 -30.23 61.48
N HIS A 587 -33.49 -31.02 60.65
CA HIS A 587 -32.84 -31.94 59.71
C HIS A 587 -33.06 -31.50 58.28
N VAL A 588 -32.09 -31.80 57.42
CA VAL A 588 -32.27 -31.67 55.97
C VAL A 588 -32.66 -33.05 55.45
N ALA A 589 -33.89 -33.17 54.99
CA ALA A 589 -34.41 -34.34 54.31
C ALA A 589 -34.22 -34.16 52.80
N VAL A 590 -33.46 -35.05 52.17
CA VAL A 590 -33.28 -35.08 50.71
C VAL A 590 -33.84 -36.40 50.20
N ASN A 591 -34.90 -36.36 49.37
CA ASN A 591 -35.60 -37.55 48.86
C ASN A 591 -35.87 -38.62 49.95
N ASN A 592 -36.49 -38.23 51.07
CA ASN A 592 -36.81 -39.08 52.23
C ASN A 592 -35.62 -39.68 53.01
N SER A 593 -34.39 -39.27 52.72
CA SER A 593 -33.21 -39.61 53.54
C SER A 593 -32.84 -38.43 54.45
N LEU A 594 -32.71 -38.69 55.76
CA LEU A 594 -32.41 -37.69 56.77
C LEU A 594 -30.90 -37.53 56.96
N ILE A 595 -30.38 -36.31 56.78
CA ILE A 595 -28.98 -35.98 57.08
C ILE A 595 -28.95 -35.21 58.40
N ARG A 596 -28.17 -35.71 59.37
CA ARG A 596 -27.93 -35.07 60.66
C ARG A 596 -26.58 -34.34 60.63
N PHE A 597 -26.61 -33.03 60.88
CA PHE A 597 -25.39 -32.26 61.16
C PHE A 597 -25.18 -32.26 62.67
N ASP A 598 -24.42 -33.22 63.20
CA ASP A 598 -23.98 -33.13 64.60
C ASP A 598 -22.88 -32.07 64.69
N ALA A 599 -23.25 -30.89 65.19
CA ALA A 599 -22.30 -29.95 65.76
C ALA A 599 -21.68 -30.61 66.99
N GLY A 600 -20.35 -30.74 67.01
CA GLY A 600 -19.61 -31.48 68.04
C GLY A 600 -20.05 -31.14 69.46
N GLY A 601 -20.52 -32.17 70.17
CA GLY A 601 -20.79 -32.17 71.61
C GLY A 601 -20.53 -33.57 72.15
N SER A 602 -19.72 -33.64 73.20
CA SER A 602 -19.10 -34.84 73.77
C SER A 602 -20.09 -35.93 74.22
N GLY A 603 -19.81 -37.17 73.79
CA GLY A 603 -19.98 -38.41 74.57
C GLY A 603 -21.40 -38.94 74.82
N GLY A 604 -21.67 -40.16 74.33
CA GLY A 604 -22.68 -41.05 74.93
C GLY A 604 -23.58 -41.84 73.99
N GLN A 605 -23.23 -43.12 73.82
CA GLN A 605 -24.08 -44.31 73.59
C GLN A 605 -25.20 -44.33 72.52
N LEU A 606 -25.08 -45.27 71.58
CA LEU A 606 -26.15 -45.76 70.70
C LEU A 606 -27.26 -46.50 71.48
N PRO A 607 -28.54 -46.33 71.12
CA PRO A 607 -29.58 -47.31 71.35
C PRO A 607 -30.02 -48.06 70.04
N PRO A 608 -30.68 -49.23 70.17
CA PRO A 608 -30.90 -50.21 69.10
C PRO A 608 -32.17 -49.96 68.26
N PRO A 609 -32.44 -50.71 67.17
CA PRO A 609 -33.47 -50.37 66.19
C PRO A 609 -34.85 -50.93 66.56
N PRO A 610 -35.98 -50.30 66.14
CA PRO A 610 -37.27 -50.97 66.14
C PRO A 610 -37.76 -51.36 64.72
N MET A 611 -38.44 -52.51 64.68
CA MET A 611 -39.17 -53.10 63.54
C MET A 611 -40.59 -52.50 63.37
N MET A 612 -41.15 -52.60 62.14
CA MET A 612 -42.56 -52.77 61.67
C MET A 612 -43.75 -52.20 62.53
N ASN A 613 -44.86 -51.62 62.02
CA ASN A 613 -45.66 -51.88 60.82
C ASN A 613 -46.78 -50.81 60.63
N TYR A 614 -47.23 -50.66 59.37
CA TYR A 614 -48.51 -50.19 58.77
C TYR A 614 -49.53 -49.28 59.50
N GLU A 615 -49.92 -48.19 58.80
CA GLU A 615 -51.33 -47.86 58.58
C GLU A 615 -51.52 -47.15 57.22
N GLN A 616 -52.62 -47.46 56.53
CA GLN A 616 -52.87 -47.22 55.11
C GLN A 616 -54.28 -46.64 54.91
N VAL A 617 -54.45 -45.76 53.90
CA VAL A 617 -55.70 -45.37 53.15
C VAL A 617 -56.54 -44.19 53.74
N PRO A 618 -57.31 -43.33 52.98
CA PRO A 618 -57.58 -43.21 51.52
C PRO A 618 -57.44 -41.82 50.82
N HIS A 619 -57.70 -41.88 49.50
CA HIS A 619 -57.65 -40.92 48.39
C HIS A 619 -58.72 -39.79 48.26
N GLN A 620 -58.27 -38.65 47.67
CA GLN A 620 -58.84 -37.76 46.61
C GLN A 620 -60.13 -36.92 46.87
N PRO A 621 -60.45 -35.85 46.08
CA PRO A 621 -59.92 -35.46 44.74
C PRO A 621 -59.58 -33.96 44.46
N LYS A 622 -59.03 -33.80 43.25
CA LYS A 622 -58.81 -32.68 42.32
C LYS A 622 -59.67 -31.41 42.46
N ASP A 623 -59.07 -30.25 42.20
CA ASP A 623 -59.37 -29.49 40.97
C ASP A 623 -58.33 -28.41 40.62
N ALA A 624 -58.30 -28.09 39.33
CA ALA A 624 -57.32 -27.27 38.62
C ALA A 624 -57.80 -25.82 38.44
N MET A 625 -56.85 -24.89 38.37
CA MET A 625 -57.02 -23.64 37.61
C MET A 625 -55.65 -23.15 37.11
N THR A 626 -55.42 -23.32 35.82
CA THR A 626 -54.50 -22.54 34.98
C THR A 626 -55.12 -21.18 34.68
N VAL A 627 -54.31 -20.14 34.45
CA VAL A 627 -54.30 -19.32 33.22
C VAL A 627 -53.27 -18.16 33.25
N HIS A 628 -52.50 -18.14 32.16
CA HIS A 628 -51.81 -17.10 31.35
C HIS A 628 -50.61 -16.23 31.80
N GLU A 629 -49.61 -16.37 30.92
CA GLU A 629 -48.48 -15.56 30.45
C GLU A 629 -48.68 -14.03 30.34
N GLY A 630 -47.56 -13.30 30.40
CA GLY A 630 -47.49 -11.91 29.94
C GLY A 630 -46.19 -11.15 30.26
N GLU A 631 -45.21 -11.32 29.38
CA GLU A 631 -44.27 -10.30 28.84
C GLU A 631 -43.22 -9.53 29.67
N ALA A 632 -42.18 -9.16 28.92
CA ALA A 632 -40.87 -8.63 29.25
C ALA A 632 -40.86 -7.14 29.70
N PHE A 633 -39.82 -6.77 30.44
CA PHE A 633 -39.39 -5.36 30.60
C PHE A 633 -37.86 -5.23 30.47
N LEU A 634 -37.44 -4.42 29.49
CA LEU A 634 -36.12 -3.78 29.39
C LEU A 634 -36.09 -2.51 30.27
N PRO A 635 -34.93 -2.07 30.81
CA PRO A 635 -34.79 -0.72 31.34
C PRO A 635 -33.94 0.20 30.42
N GLN A 636 -34.43 1.42 30.20
CA GLN A 636 -33.68 2.55 29.62
C GLN A 636 -33.20 3.52 30.71
N TYR A 637 -31.92 3.89 30.59
CA TYR A 637 -31.27 5.21 30.78
C TYR A 637 -31.64 6.18 31.94
N MET A 638 -30.59 6.63 32.64
CA MET A 638 -30.49 7.97 33.25
C MET A 638 -29.24 8.70 32.73
N GLN A 639 -29.40 9.97 32.34
CA GLN A 639 -28.34 10.97 32.10
C GLN A 639 -28.23 11.91 33.32
N PRO A 640 -27.06 12.52 33.58
CA PRO A 640 -26.93 13.64 34.50
C PRO A 640 -26.82 15.01 33.79
N THR A 641 -27.41 16.02 34.42
CA THR A 641 -27.38 17.44 34.07
C THR A 641 -26.24 18.18 34.78
N SER A 642 -25.58 19.12 34.10
CA SER A 642 -25.25 20.45 34.67
C SER A 642 -24.55 21.37 33.65
N LEU A 643 -24.96 22.64 33.71
CA LEU A 643 -24.29 23.86 33.23
C LEU A 643 -24.85 25.00 34.11
N PRO A 644 -24.08 26.07 34.41
CA PRO A 644 -24.19 27.24 33.54
C PRO A 644 -22.90 28.10 33.36
N LYS A 645 -22.99 28.95 32.33
CA LYS A 645 -22.13 30.01 31.76
C LYS A 645 -21.98 31.28 32.64
N PRO A 646 -21.26 32.38 32.28
CA PRO A 646 -20.91 32.94 30.95
C PRO A 646 -19.85 32.20 30.13
#